data_AF-A0A9X1B918-F1
#
_entry.id   AF-A0A9X1B918-F1
#
_cell.length_a   1.000
_cell.length_b   1.000
_cell.length_c   1.000
_cell.angle_alpha   90.00
_cell.angle_beta   90.00
_cell.angle_gamma   90.00
#
_symmetry.space_group_name_H-M   'P 1'
#
loop_
_entity.id
_entity.type
_entity.pdbx_description
1 polymer ?
#
loop_
_entity_poly.entity_id
_entity_poly.type
_entity_poly.pdbx_seq_one_letter_code
_entity_poly.pdbx_strand_id
1 'polypeptide(L)'
;MLKTIEGLPPRINLIYPFGRLVKDEIWELEQEDVLTKNASGELSKKEVYGRAVRAGLIKEIDYTLRIDKHLLSELAKDIAIRYVPIQYQAGIFDSLGFDFELSVKEQQKTQFFRKQAIVSQNSPSAKTRVLSHMDHEKQNSFIAYLNSLHNVGASGANALAESQALNSYFGELYEPFPIVDQIYDFLIGDKDQIVILTGHAGDGKSTVALDLLKRLKQIPNNDILKTALNERESVTHPHDPLRSISIVKDMSELNADLRLQWLEESFSGTGSWLIVSNTGPLLNSLSKYAKNRHVPGNISSKILELLNLSYSEGDLKPHTLDLFEKNLLILNMTRLDNVALGARVFSRMVNHSGWAQCAGCPVISACPIALNRLALSESGSIGIVRVRWVYQLLNAYEQRLTLRQMIAHLAYSLTGGMSCSEAKQLVTDSALEGVDRGTDGLERIIFSEAFFGYQAGVPSSIGGNLRAVELVRRQVFGSPVSVDFERQLANNEGSCWMVLPEALKHIAQRWAERASEAAGTRWRFAQRRMLYLFGKPSVSGTTSASVFCDAFLQSPRLQDFDSWSIQGSMSLSPIEQRRLVKSCLRVLLEVFSGFSSGQFQADHDRLFLTLRRPDRAVVQPTQLVMANLPFDDFHLEYDASKRLPLLRYRDSTIALNLTLPLLDFIERRNSGDLGSELSEIHLAQLEWFRAELLRMNKGHMSMAEITLLKANITGEVYLRRYHLDSHHQTLELD
;
A
#
# COMPACT_ATOMS: atom_id res chain seq x y z
N MET A 1 -16.67 36.20 -2.90
CA MET A 1 -18.03 36.73 -2.61
C MET A 1 -19.03 35.58 -2.76
N LEU A 2 -19.70 35.17 -1.68
CA LEU A 2 -20.59 33.99 -1.65
C LEU A 2 -21.84 34.18 -2.52
N LYS A 3 -22.19 33.20 -3.36
CA LYS A 3 -23.40 33.22 -4.21
C LYS A 3 -24.38 32.10 -3.82
N THR A 4 -25.67 32.34 -3.99
CA THR A 4 -26.74 31.36 -3.75
C THR A 4 -26.71 30.25 -4.81
N ILE A 5 -26.85 28.99 -4.40
CA ILE A 5 -26.87 27.83 -5.31
C ILE A 5 -28.30 27.61 -5.81
N GLU A 6 -28.80 28.44 -6.74
CA GLU A 6 -30.13 28.27 -7.36
C GLU A 6 -30.05 28.14 -8.88
N GLY A 7 -30.87 27.23 -9.45
CA GLY A 7 -31.27 27.28 -10.87
C GLY A 7 -30.43 26.53 -11.91
N LEU A 8 -30.00 25.28 -11.69
CA LEU A 8 -29.31 24.48 -12.72
C LEU A 8 -29.93 23.07 -12.90
N PRO A 9 -29.89 22.49 -14.11
CA PRO A 9 -30.72 21.34 -14.48
C PRO A 9 -30.47 20.10 -13.59
N PRO A 10 -31.52 19.34 -13.24
CA PRO A 10 -31.48 18.28 -12.22
C PRO A 10 -30.58 17.07 -12.53
N ARG A 11 -29.96 17.02 -13.71
CA ARG A 11 -29.15 15.87 -14.20
C ARG A 11 -27.66 15.91 -13.84
N ILE A 12 -27.12 17.01 -13.28
CA ILE A 12 -25.69 17.12 -12.94
C ILE A 12 -25.52 17.20 -11.42
N ASN A 13 -24.75 16.27 -10.83
CA ASN A 13 -24.47 16.27 -9.40
C ASN A 13 -23.33 17.24 -9.05
N LEU A 14 -23.65 18.52 -8.83
CA LEU A 14 -22.68 19.55 -8.47
C LEU A 14 -22.22 19.50 -6.99
N ILE A 15 -22.84 18.66 -6.15
CA ILE A 15 -22.48 18.59 -4.72
C ILE A 15 -21.14 17.90 -4.50
N TYR A 16 -20.81 16.93 -5.34
CA TYR A 16 -19.52 16.27 -5.30
C TYR A 16 -18.34 17.25 -5.51
N PRO A 17 -18.28 18.06 -6.58
CA PRO A 17 -17.20 19.02 -6.75
C PRO A 17 -17.17 20.10 -5.65
N PHE A 18 -18.32 20.58 -5.16
CA PHE A 18 -18.32 21.56 -4.06
C PHE A 18 -17.79 20.96 -2.75
N GLY A 19 -18.25 19.78 -2.35
CA GLY A 19 -17.74 19.10 -1.15
C GLY A 19 -16.25 18.78 -1.24
N ARG A 20 -15.75 18.47 -2.45
CA ARG A 20 -14.33 18.24 -2.68
C ARG A 20 -13.49 19.51 -2.59
N LEU A 21 -13.93 20.60 -3.22
CA LEU A 21 -13.21 21.87 -3.20
C LEU A 21 -13.16 22.51 -1.80
N VAL A 22 -14.16 22.25 -0.95
CA VAL A 22 -14.15 22.63 0.47
C VAL A 22 -13.08 21.83 1.23
N LYS A 23 -13.01 20.52 1.00
CA LYS A 23 -12.00 19.65 1.61
C LYS A 23 -10.57 20.00 1.16
N ASP A 24 -10.43 20.44 -0.08
CA ASP A 24 -9.16 20.85 -0.67
C ASP A 24 -8.80 22.32 -0.30
N GLU A 25 -9.55 22.97 0.61
CA GLU A 25 -9.32 24.32 1.12
C GLU A 25 -9.27 25.41 0.04
N ILE A 26 -10.09 25.26 -1.01
CA ILE A 26 -10.21 26.24 -2.11
C ILE A 26 -11.56 26.96 -2.07
N TRP A 27 -12.56 26.36 -1.42
CA TRP A 27 -13.94 26.83 -1.42
C TRP A 27 -14.50 26.91 0.01
N GLU A 28 -15.29 27.94 0.30
CA GLU A 28 -15.97 28.16 1.58
C GLU A 28 -17.49 28.02 1.42
N LEU A 29 -18.13 27.50 2.48
CA LEU A 29 -19.58 27.37 2.61
C LEU A 29 -20.05 28.18 3.81
N GLU A 30 -21.17 28.87 3.65
CA GLU A 30 -21.83 29.56 4.75
C GLU A 30 -22.38 28.52 5.75
N GLN A 31 -22.03 28.66 7.04
CA GLN A 31 -22.49 27.80 8.14
C GLN A 31 -22.20 26.29 7.95
N GLU A 32 -21.00 25.95 7.46
CA GLU A 32 -20.59 24.55 7.19
C GLU A 32 -20.79 23.63 8.40
N ASP A 33 -20.47 24.13 9.59
CA ASP A 33 -20.57 23.48 10.90
C ASP A 33 -22.00 23.06 11.29
N VAL A 34 -23.02 23.58 10.59
CA VAL A 34 -24.44 23.27 10.82
C VAL A 34 -25.04 22.38 9.70
N LEU A 35 -24.24 21.98 8.71
CA LEU A 35 -24.68 21.14 7.59
C LEU A 35 -24.41 19.66 7.88
N THR A 36 -25.42 18.81 7.69
CA THR A 36 -25.25 17.37 7.87
C THR A 36 -24.47 16.75 6.70
N LYS A 37 -23.45 15.98 7.07
CA LYS A 37 -22.64 15.18 6.15
C LYS A 37 -23.17 13.74 6.16
N ASN A 38 -23.23 13.11 4.99
CA ASN A 38 -23.60 11.69 4.87
C ASN A 38 -22.46 10.80 5.42
N ALA A 39 -22.69 9.48 5.49
CA ALA A 39 -21.70 8.53 6.03
C ALA A 39 -20.35 8.49 5.27
N SER A 40 -20.28 9.05 4.06
CA SER A 40 -19.05 9.25 3.28
C SER A 40 -18.38 10.61 3.50
N GLY A 41 -18.91 11.45 4.39
CA GLY A 41 -18.40 12.79 4.69
C GLY A 41 -18.81 13.86 3.66
N GLU A 42 -19.69 13.54 2.71
CA GLU A 42 -20.19 14.48 1.69
C GLU A 42 -21.44 15.22 2.19
N LEU A 43 -21.63 16.46 1.73
CA LEU A 43 -22.75 17.30 2.14
C LEU A 43 -24.11 16.74 1.67
N SER A 44 -25.12 16.78 2.54
CA SER A 44 -26.47 16.34 2.20
C SER A 44 -27.09 17.21 1.11
N LYS A 45 -27.36 16.61 -0.06
CA LYS A 45 -28.04 17.27 -1.20
C LYS A 45 -29.33 17.98 -0.79
N LYS A 46 -30.17 17.28 -0.03
CA LYS A 46 -31.49 17.78 0.39
C LYS A 46 -31.37 19.01 1.29
N GLU A 47 -30.31 19.08 2.09
CA GLU A 47 -30.11 20.16 3.05
C GLU A 47 -29.46 21.40 2.42
N VAL A 48 -28.46 21.21 1.56
CA VAL A 48 -27.80 22.31 0.83
C VAL A 48 -28.81 23.08 -0.04
N TYR A 49 -29.68 22.35 -0.78
CA TYR A 49 -30.74 22.98 -1.57
C TYR A 49 -31.88 23.52 -0.69
N GLY A 50 -32.26 22.81 0.37
CA GLY A 50 -33.36 23.20 1.25
C GLY A 50 -33.07 24.47 2.06
N ARG A 51 -31.81 24.77 2.36
CA ARG A 51 -31.38 25.96 3.12
C ARG A 51 -30.84 27.10 2.24
N ALA A 52 -30.78 26.92 0.92
CA ALA A 52 -30.20 27.90 -0.02
C ALA A 52 -28.79 28.39 0.39
N VAL A 53 -27.93 27.45 0.81
CA VAL A 53 -26.59 27.73 1.33
C VAL A 53 -25.77 28.50 0.29
N ARG A 54 -25.07 29.56 0.71
CA ARG A 54 -24.17 30.30 -0.16
C ARG A 54 -22.76 29.71 -0.12
N ALA A 55 -22.11 29.69 -1.27
CA ALA A 55 -20.78 29.12 -1.43
C ALA A 55 -19.91 29.99 -2.36
N GLY A 56 -18.59 29.90 -2.22
CA GLY A 56 -17.65 30.61 -3.09
C GLY A 56 -16.20 30.26 -2.83
N LEU A 57 -15.29 30.81 -3.63
CA LEU A 57 -13.85 30.75 -3.36
C LEU A 57 -13.55 31.41 -2.01
N ILE A 58 -12.57 30.85 -1.29
CA ILE A 58 -12.06 31.45 -0.06
C ILE A 58 -11.55 32.87 -0.36
N LYS A 59 -11.74 33.78 0.60
CA LYS A 59 -11.46 35.21 0.45
C LYS A 59 -10.06 35.53 -0.08
N GLU A 60 -9.00 34.85 0.37
CA GLU A 60 -7.66 35.11 -0.14
C GLU A 60 -7.55 34.78 -1.63
N ILE A 61 -8.12 33.64 -2.05
CA ILE A 61 -8.10 33.20 -3.44
C ILE A 61 -8.97 34.12 -4.32
N ASP A 62 -10.19 34.45 -3.90
CA ASP A 62 -11.08 35.38 -4.63
C ASP A 62 -10.43 36.77 -4.76
N TYR A 63 -9.76 37.25 -3.72
CA TYR A 63 -9.05 38.53 -3.74
C TYR A 63 -7.86 38.51 -4.71
N THR A 64 -6.99 37.50 -4.62
CA THR A 64 -5.82 37.37 -5.50
C THR A 64 -6.23 37.24 -6.97
N LEU A 65 -7.25 36.43 -7.27
CA LEU A 65 -7.72 36.24 -8.65
C LEU A 65 -8.43 37.46 -9.24
N ARG A 66 -9.00 38.35 -8.41
CA ARG A 66 -9.58 39.62 -8.86
C ARG A 66 -8.52 40.67 -9.19
N ILE A 67 -7.41 40.65 -8.45
CA ILE A 67 -6.31 41.59 -8.64
C ILE A 67 -5.42 41.16 -9.80
N ASP A 68 -5.06 39.88 -9.83
CA ASP A 68 -4.18 39.32 -10.85
C ASP A 68 -4.99 38.61 -11.95
N LYS A 69 -5.47 39.40 -12.90
CA LYS A 69 -6.18 38.89 -14.08
C LYS A 69 -5.29 38.01 -14.97
N HIS A 70 -3.97 38.17 -14.91
CA HIS A 70 -3.04 37.34 -15.66
C HIS A 70 -2.99 35.93 -15.05
N LEU A 71 -2.86 35.83 -13.74
CA LEU A 71 -2.90 34.56 -13.01
C LEU A 71 -4.23 33.83 -13.21
N LEU A 72 -5.36 34.55 -13.16
CA LEU A 72 -6.67 33.96 -13.46
C LEU A 72 -6.74 33.37 -14.87
N SER A 73 -6.17 34.09 -15.84
CA SER A 73 -6.09 33.68 -17.24
C SER A 73 -5.22 32.44 -17.43
N GLU A 74 -4.03 32.38 -16.81
CA GLU A 74 -3.16 31.20 -16.89
C GLU A 74 -3.78 29.97 -16.21
N LEU A 75 -4.40 30.13 -15.04
CA LEU A 75 -5.09 29.04 -14.35
C LEU A 75 -6.26 28.50 -15.17
N ALA A 76 -7.05 29.39 -15.79
CA ALA A 76 -8.14 28.98 -16.67
C ALA A 76 -7.63 28.19 -17.89
N LYS A 77 -6.51 28.60 -18.48
CA LYS A 77 -5.85 27.87 -19.58
C LYS A 77 -5.37 26.50 -19.13
N ASP A 78 -4.66 26.42 -18.01
CA ASP A 78 -4.11 25.16 -17.51
C ASP A 78 -5.19 24.14 -17.17
N ILE A 79 -6.28 24.58 -16.54
CA ILE A 79 -7.44 23.74 -16.23
C ILE A 79 -8.09 23.23 -17.52
N ALA A 80 -8.29 24.11 -18.51
CA ALA A 80 -8.91 23.73 -19.78
C ALA A 80 -8.03 22.77 -20.59
N ILE A 81 -6.72 23.00 -20.65
CA ILE A 81 -5.77 22.12 -21.34
C ILE A 81 -5.77 20.73 -20.72
N ARG A 82 -5.83 20.65 -19.38
CA ARG A 82 -5.72 19.38 -18.66
C ARG A 82 -7.02 18.58 -18.62
N TYR A 83 -8.18 19.25 -18.57
CA TYR A 83 -9.44 18.58 -18.25
C TYR A 83 -10.57 18.79 -19.27
N VAL A 84 -10.44 19.73 -20.23
CA VAL A 84 -11.51 20.05 -21.20
C VAL A 84 -11.09 19.70 -22.64
N PRO A 85 -11.89 18.91 -23.39
CA PRO A 85 -11.58 18.63 -24.79
C PRO A 85 -11.60 19.89 -25.68
N ILE A 86 -10.61 20.06 -26.57
CA ILE A 86 -10.42 21.26 -27.44
C ILE A 86 -11.71 21.73 -28.15
N GLN A 87 -12.56 20.80 -28.62
CA GLN A 87 -13.80 21.14 -29.32
C GLN A 87 -14.82 21.89 -28.46
N TYR A 88 -14.69 21.82 -27.13
CA TYR A 88 -15.55 22.53 -26.18
C TYR A 88 -14.84 23.73 -25.53
N GLN A 89 -13.53 23.86 -25.68
CA GLN A 89 -12.74 24.91 -25.01
C GLN A 89 -13.20 26.30 -25.44
N ALA A 90 -13.31 26.57 -26.75
CA ALA A 90 -13.73 27.88 -27.25
C ALA A 90 -15.13 28.28 -26.73
N GLY A 91 -16.10 27.37 -26.77
CA GLY A 91 -17.46 27.65 -26.26
C GLY A 91 -17.54 27.81 -24.75
N ILE A 92 -16.71 27.08 -23.98
CA ILE A 92 -16.65 27.22 -22.52
C ILE A 92 -15.98 28.53 -22.13
N PHE A 93 -14.90 28.94 -22.81
CA PHE A 93 -14.23 30.21 -22.53
C PHE A 93 -15.12 31.41 -22.85
N ASP A 94 -15.82 31.37 -23.99
CA ASP A 94 -16.79 32.39 -24.37
C ASP A 94 -17.93 32.49 -23.34
N SER A 95 -18.47 31.34 -22.91
CA SER A 95 -19.51 31.27 -21.86
C SER A 95 -19.04 31.74 -20.47
N LEU A 96 -17.74 31.65 -20.19
CA LEU A 96 -17.13 32.07 -18.93
C LEU A 96 -16.56 33.51 -18.99
N GLY A 97 -16.67 34.19 -20.14
CA GLY A 97 -16.25 35.58 -20.33
C GLY A 97 -14.73 35.76 -20.46
N PHE A 98 -14.01 34.77 -20.99
CA PHE A 98 -12.58 34.85 -21.28
C PHE A 98 -12.31 35.05 -22.78
N ASP A 99 -11.70 36.19 -23.15
CA ASP A 99 -11.22 36.43 -24.51
C ASP A 99 -9.83 35.76 -24.72
N PHE A 100 -9.78 34.64 -25.44
CA PHE A 100 -8.53 33.95 -25.78
C PHE A 100 -8.43 33.61 -27.27
N GLU A 101 -7.37 34.09 -27.93
CA GLU A 101 -6.87 33.53 -29.19
C GLU A 101 -5.71 32.58 -28.89
N LEU A 102 -5.87 31.29 -29.22
CA LEU A 102 -4.79 30.30 -29.14
C LEU A 102 -3.87 30.45 -30.35
N SER A 103 -2.56 30.64 -30.12
CA SER A 103 -1.60 30.83 -31.20
C SER A 103 -1.28 29.52 -31.94
N VAL A 104 -0.99 29.60 -33.24
CA VAL A 104 -0.67 28.45 -34.12
C VAL A 104 0.53 27.63 -33.62
N LYS A 105 1.46 28.22 -32.84
CA LYS A 105 2.59 27.51 -32.24
C LYS A 105 2.18 26.60 -31.07
N GLU A 106 1.14 26.95 -30.34
CA GLU A 106 0.59 26.12 -29.26
C GLU A 106 -0.26 24.96 -29.81
N GLN A 107 -0.91 25.17 -30.96
CA GLN A 107 -1.64 24.14 -31.72
C GLN A 107 -0.74 23.04 -32.29
N GLN A 108 0.51 23.36 -32.67
CA GLN A 108 1.48 22.37 -33.17
C GLN A 108 2.05 21.49 -32.07
N LYS A 109 2.29 22.04 -30.85
CA LYS A 109 2.58 21.22 -29.67
C LYS A 109 1.44 20.25 -29.41
N THR A 110 0.18 20.66 -29.55
CA THR A 110 -0.99 19.79 -29.34
C THR A 110 -1.21 18.75 -30.44
N GLN A 111 -0.94 19.04 -31.73
CA GLN A 111 -1.07 18.02 -32.79
C GLN A 111 -0.08 16.85 -32.65
N PHE A 112 1.11 17.08 -32.08
CA PHE A 112 2.08 16.03 -31.79
C PHE A 112 1.62 15.11 -30.64
N PHE A 113 0.95 15.67 -29.62
CA PHE A 113 0.39 14.89 -28.50
C PHE A 113 -0.95 14.22 -28.81
N ARG A 114 -1.73 14.69 -29.79
CA ARG A 114 -3.10 14.19 -30.05
C ARG A 114 -3.25 13.13 -31.13
N LYS A 115 -2.24 12.88 -31.98
CA LYS A 115 -2.29 11.72 -32.90
C LYS A 115 -2.35 10.37 -32.16
N GLN A 116 -2.02 10.33 -30.87
CA GLN A 116 -2.18 9.14 -30.01
C GLN A 116 -3.59 8.98 -29.40
N ALA A 117 -4.49 9.96 -29.49
CA ALA A 117 -5.76 9.95 -28.74
C ALA A 117 -7.06 9.86 -29.57
N ILE A 118 -7.03 10.04 -30.90
CA ILE A 118 -8.27 10.22 -31.70
C ILE A 118 -8.72 8.94 -32.47
N VAL A 119 -8.00 7.82 -32.44
CA VAL A 119 -8.44 6.60 -33.16
C VAL A 119 -9.48 5.77 -32.37
N SER A 120 -9.76 6.04 -31.10
CA SER A 120 -10.53 5.12 -30.25
C SER A 120 -11.94 5.58 -29.82
N GLN A 121 -12.62 6.43 -30.59
CA GLN A 121 -14.04 6.71 -30.35
C GLN A 121 -14.79 6.95 -31.66
N ASN A 122 -15.15 5.85 -32.34
CA ASN A 122 -16.37 5.75 -33.13
C ASN A 122 -16.66 4.27 -33.42
N SER A 123 -17.65 3.72 -32.72
CA SER A 123 -18.29 2.47 -33.11
C SER A 123 -19.80 2.66 -33.08
N PRO A 124 -20.51 2.59 -34.22
CA PRO A 124 -21.86 2.11 -34.25
C PRO A 124 -21.88 0.59 -34.44
N SER A 125 -22.99 0.00 -34.03
CA SER A 125 -23.28 -1.42 -33.97
C SER A 125 -23.15 -2.19 -35.30
N ALA A 126 -22.95 -3.51 -35.12
CA ALA A 126 -23.38 -4.61 -35.99
C ALA A 126 -22.36 -5.25 -36.97
N LYS A 127 -22.32 -6.58 -36.83
CA LYS A 127 -22.10 -7.65 -37.83
C LYS A 127 -20.66 -7.92 -38.33
N THR A 128 -20.24 -9.14 -37.98
CA THR A 128 -19.35 -10.06 -38.70
C THR A 128 -19.14 -9.69 -40.17
N ARG A 129 -17.92 -9.28 -40.53
CA ARG A 129 -17.40 -9.41 -41.90
C ARG A 129 -15.89 -9.59 -41.91
N VAL A 130 -15.51 -10.50 -42.80
CA VAL A 130 -14.19 -11.10 -43.05
C VAL A 130 -13.12 -10.05 -43.33
N LEU A 131 -11.96 -10.21 -42.67
CA LEU A 131 -10.73 -9.45 -42.88
C LEU A 131 -10.18 -9.72 -44.29
N SER A 132 -10.01 -8.66 -45.09
CA SER A 132 -9.13 -8.66 -46.26
C SER A 132 -7.91 -7.77 -45.99
N HIS A 133 -6.74 -8.41 -46.09
CA HIS A 133 -5.37 -7.91 -46.08
C HIS A 133 -5.14 -6.39 -46.25
N MET A 134 -4.55 -5.79 -45.21
CA MET A 134 -3.54 -4.73 -45.29
C MET A 134 -2.43 -5.05 -44.27
N ASP A 135 -1.17 -4.89 -44.65
CA ASP A 135 0.02 -5.28 -43.88
C ASP A 135 0.04 -4.67 -42.46
N HIS A 136 -0.29 -5.48 -41.46
CA HIS A 136 -0.17 -5.11 -40.05
C HIS A 136 1.28 -5.35 -39.58
N GLU A 137 1.97 -4.28 -39.19
CA GLU A 137 3.22 -4.37 -38.42
C GLU A 137 3.00 -5.26 -37.18
N LYS A 138 3.81 -6.32 -37.04
CA LYS A 138 3.82 -7.21 -35.88
C LYS A 138 4.18 -6.43 -34.60
N GLN A 139 3.17 -5.98 -33.86
CA GLN A 139 3.34 -5.49 -32.49
C GLN A 139 3.19 -6.65 -31.49
N ASN A 140 4.04 -6.69 -30.46
CA ASN A 140 3.89 -7.68 -29.39
C ASN A 140 2.67 -7.33 -28.53
N SER A 141 1.61 -8.13 -28.64
CA SER A 141 0.35 -7.90 -27.92
C SER A 141 0.48 -8.09 -26.40
N PHE A 142 1.53 -8.75 -25.91
CA PHE A 142 1.82 -8.84 -24.48
C PHE A 142 2.26 -7.49 -23.90
N ILE A 143 3.05 -6.71 -24.63
CA ILE A 143 3.45 -5.36 -24.21
C ILE A 143 2.24 -4.43 -24.16
N ALA A 144 1.37 -4.52 -25.16
CA ALA A 144 0.10 -3.79 -25.15
C ALA A 144 -0.78 -4.20 -23.96
N TYR A 145 -0.80 -5.49 -23.63
CA TYR A 145 -1.50 -5.99 -22.45
C TYR A 145 -0.91 -5.42 -21.14
N LEU A 146 0.41 -5.46 -20.93
CA LEU A 146 1.04 -4.85 -19.75
C LEU A 146 0.70 -3.36 -19.61
N ASN A 147 0.74 -2.61 -20.72
CA ASN A 147 0.38 -1.19 -20.73
C ASN A 147 -1.11 -0.94 -20.46
N SER A 148 -1.98 -1.94 -20.69
CA SER A 148 -3.41 -1.86 -20.37
C SER A 148 -3.74 -2.13 -18.89
N LEU A 149 -2.78 -2.67 -18.12
CA LEU A 149 -2.94 -2.91 -16.67
C LEU A 149 -2.80 -1.65 -15.83
N HIS A 150 -2.33 -0.55 -16.42
CA HIS A 150 -2.11 0.72 -15.72
C HIS A 150 -2.80 1.89 -16.45
N ASN A 151 -3.23 2.89 -15.68
CA ASN A 151 -3.97 4.05 -16.21
C ASN A 151 -3.06 5.21 -16.65
N VAL A 152 -1.77 4.92 -16.88
CA VAL A 152 -0.78 5.90 -17.33
C VAL A 152 -0.97 6.29 -18.80
N GLY A 153 -1.52 5.40 -19.63
CA GLY A 153 -1.89 5.66 -21.03
C GLY A 153 -3.39 5.49 -21.28
N ALA A 154 -3.87 5.84 -22.48
CA ALA A 154 -5.30 5.79 -22.87
C ALA A 154 -5.91 4.36 -22.98
N SER A 155 -5.22 3.32 -22.51
CA SER A 155 -5.54 1.90 -22.73
C SER A 155 -6.08 1.16 -21.50
N GLY A 156 -6.63 1.85 -20.50
CA GLY A 156 -7.09 1.28 -19.21
C GLY A 156 -8.29 0.31 -19.25
N ALA A 157 -8.60 -0.32 -20.38
CA ALA A 157 -9.77 -1.18 -20.57
C ALA A 157 -9.69 -2.53 -19.83
N ASN A 158 -8.49 -3.00 -19.45
CA ASN A 158 -8.26 -4.32 -18.83
C ASN A 158 -8.08 -4.29 -17.30
N ALA A 159 -8.56 -3.24 -16.64
CA ALA A 159 -8.44 -3.08 -15.18
C ALA A 159 -9.44 -3.94 -14.35
N LEU A 160 -10.40 -4.60 -15.00
CA LEU A 160 -11.44 -5.42 -14.38
C LEU A 160 -11.06 -6.90 -14.42
N ALA A 161 -11.39 -7.64 -13.35
CA ALA A 161 -11.10 -9.09 -13.26
C ALA A 161 -11.73 -9.88 -14.41
N GLU A 162 -12.88 -9.43 -14.91
CA GLU A 162 -13.61 -10.08 -16.00
C GLU A 162 -12.97 -9.85 -17.38
N SER A 163 -12.43 -8.65 -17.65
CA SER A 163 -11.67 -8.41 -18.89
C SER A 163 -10.30 -9.10 -18.87
N GLN A 164 -9.73 -9.31 -17.69
CA GLN A 164 -8.52 -10.12 -17.50
C GLN A 164 -8.77 -11.61 -17.69
N ALA A 165 -9.87 -12.15 -17.16
CA ALA A 165 -10.25 -13.56 -17.30
C ALA A 165 -10.50 -14.00 -18.76
N LEU A 166 -10.71 -13.05 -19.66
CA LEU A 166 -10.88 -13.25 -21.10
C LEU A 166 -9.57 -13.12 -21.90
N ASN A 167 -8.48 -12.67 -21.27
CA ASN A 167 -7.22 -12.41 -21.96
C ASN A 167 -6.29 -13.64 -21.94
N SER A 168 -5.69 -13.97 -23.09
CA SER A 168 -4.78 -15.11 -23.24
C SER A 168 -3.50 -15.04 -22.38
N TYR A 169 -3.10 -13.84 -21.95
CA TYR A 169 -1.91 -13.65 -21.10
C TYR A 169 -2.20 -13.78 -19.60
N PHE A 170 -3.48 -13.74 -19.22
CA PHE A 170 -3.83 -13.74 -17.79
C PHE A 170 -3.49 -15.05 -17.11
N GLY A 171 -3.75 -16.20 -17.75
CA GLY A 171 -3.57 -17.52 -17.13
C GLY A 171 -2.14 -17.76 -16.61
N GLU A 172 -1.11 -17.37 -17.37
CA GLU A 172 0.29 -17.55 -16.95
C GLU A 172 0.73 -16.50 -15.92
N LEU A 173 0.18 -15.29 -15.94
CA LEU A 173 0.40 -14.27 -14.91
C LEU A 173 -0.35 -14.57 -13.61
N TYR A 174 -1.45 -15.31 -13.69
CA TYR A 174 -2.37 -15.50 -12.60
C TYR A 174 -1.79 -16.37 -11.50
N GLU A 175 -1.78 -15.85 -10.29
CA GLU A 175 -1.36 -16.56 -9.09
C GLU A 175 -2.58 -16.73 -8.16
N PRO A 176 -2.96 -17.97 -7.79
CA PRO A 176 -4.13 -18.20 -6.97
C PRO A 176 -3.95 -17.65 -5.56
N PHE A 177 -5.04 -17.16 -4.97
CA PHE A 177 -5.05 -16.74 -3.58
C PHE A 177 -5.01 -17.97 -2.67
N PRO A 178 -4.14 -18.02 -1.64
CA PRO A 178 -4.03 -19.17 -0.72
C PRO A 178 -5.36 -19.53 -0.03
N ILE A 179 -6.26 -18.56 0.11
CA ILE A 179 -7.56 -18.75 0.77
C ILE A 179 -8.58 -19.52 -0.08
N VAL A 180 -8.35 -19.64 -1.40
CA VAL A 180 -9.28 -20.33 -2.32
C VAL A 180 -9.49 -21.78 -1.89
N ASP A 181 -8.42 -22.49 -1.53
CA ASP A 181 -8.50 -23.90 -1.12
C ASP A 181 -9.40 -24.07 0.10
N GLN A 182 -9.22 -23.20 1.10
CA GLN A 182 -9.96 -23.30 2.37
C GLN A 182 -11.43 -22.90 2.21
N ILE A 183 -11.72 -21.90 1.38
CA ILE A 183 -13.11 -21.53 1.06
C ILE A 183 -13.78 -22.66 0.28
N TYR A 184 -13.07 -23.29 -0.66
CA TYR A 184 -13.61 -24.42 -1.41
C TYR A 184 -14.02 -25.54 -0.47
N ASP A 185 -13.11 -25.98 0.41
CA ASP A 185 -13.35 -27.05 1.38
C ASP A 185 -14.49 -26.72 2.34
N PHE A 186 -14.60 -25.45 2.76
CA PHE A 186 -15.72 -24.97 3.59
C PHE A 186 -17.07 -25.06 2.84
N LEU A 187 -17.11 -24.63 1.57
CA LEU A 187 -18.34 -24.65 0.76
C LEU A 187 -18.83 -26.06 0.43
N ILE A 188 -17.92 -27.02 0.26
CA ILE A 188 -18.23 -28.43 -0.09
C ILE A 188 -18.42 -29.35 1.13
N GLY A 189 -18.37 -28.78 2.35
CA GLY A 189 -18.56 -29.55 3.57
C GLY A 189 -19.96 -30.15 3.72
N ASP A 190 -20.13 -31.02 4.70
CA ASP A 190 -21.38 -31.77 4.94
C ASP A 190 -22.57 -30.88 5.31
N LYS A 191 -22.33 -29.64 5.74
CA LYS A 191 -23.36 -28.68 6.12
C LYS A 191 -23.50 -27.58 5.07
N ASP A 192 -24.71 -27.05 4.92
CA ASP A 192 -24.93 -25.84 4.13
C ASP A 192 -24.35 -24.62 4.85
N GLN A 193 -23.49 -23.88 4.16
CA GLN A 193 -22.70 -22.80 4.75
C GLN A 193 -22.71 -21.56 3.86
N ILE A 194 -22.45 -20.40 4.46
CA ILE A 194 -22.39 -19.13 3.75
C ILE A 194 -21.01 -18.51 3.94
N VAL A 195 -20.38 -18.14 2.83
CA VAL A 195 -19.12 -17.43 2.80
C VAL A 195 -19.35 -16.04 2.21
N ILE A 196 -18.88 -15.02 2.92
CA ILE A 196 -18.90 -13.65 2.44
C ILE A 196 -17.47 -13.15 2.29
N LEU A 197 -17.13 -12.71 1.07
CA LEU A 197 -15.88 -12.02 0.77
C LEU A 197 -16.15 -10.52 0.72
N THR A 198 -15.45 -9.77 1.56
CA THR A 198 -15.57 -8.32 1.65
C THR A 198 -14.24 -7.61 1.54
N GLY A 199 -14.28 -6.30 1.27
CA GLY A 199 -13.10 -5.47 1.07
C GLY A 199 -13.35 -4.34 0.06
N HIS A 200 -12.30 -3.64 -0.34
CA HIS A 200 -12.37 -2.53 -1.29
C HIS A 200 -12.22 -3.00 -2.74
N ALA A 201 -12.44 -2.07 -3.68
CA ALA A 201 -12.24 -2.33 -5.09
C ALA A 201 -10.76 -2.60 -5.38
N GLY A 202 -10.46 -3.79 -5.95
CA GLY A 202 -9.10 -4.17 -6.33
C GLY A 202 -8.39 -5.15 -5.40
N ASP A 203 -9.01 -5.54 -4.28
CA ASP A 203 -8.49 -6.54 -3.34
C ASP A 203 -8.63 -8.00 -3.83
N GLY A 204 -9.15 -8.22 -5.05
CA GLY A 204 -9.24 -9.56 -5.65
C GLY A 204 -10.48 -10.38 -5.26
N LYS A 205 -11.50 -9.79 -4.62
CA LYS A 205 -12.75 -10.50 -4.24
C LYS A 205 -13.39 -11.26 -5.42
N SER A 206 -13.58 -10.58 -6.55
CA SER A 206 -14.18 -11.17 -7.76
C SER A 206 -13.27 -12.21 -8.41
N THR A 207 -11.95 -12.09 -8.23
CA THR A 207 -10.97 -13.07 -8.70
C THR A 207 -11.05 -14.37 -7.89
N VAL A 208 -11.18 -14.28 -6.56
CA VAL A 208 -11.41 -15.45 -5.70
C VAL A 208 -12.73 -16.15 -6.05
N ALA A 209 -13.80 -15.40 -6.29
CA ALA A 209 -15.08 -15.99 -6.69
C ALA A 209 -15.01 -16.69 -8.07
N LEU A 210 -14.25 -16.12 -9.00
CA LEU A 210 -13.99 -16.72 -10.31
C LEU A 210 -13.23 -18.05 -10.17
N ASP A 211 -12.19 -18.09 -9.33
CA ASP A 211 -11.41 -19.30 -9.08
C ASP A 211 -12.26 -20.43 -8.49
N LEU A 212 -13.06 -20.10 -7.47
CA LEU A 212 -13.97 -21.06 -6.86
C LEU A 212 -14.97 -21.60 -7.87
N LEU A 213 -15.52 -20.73 -8.73
CA LEU A 213 -16.41 -21.15 -9.81
C LEU A 213 -15.73 -22.08 -10.82
N LYS A 214 -14.52 -21.72 -11.27
CA LYS A 214 -13.73 -22.55 -12.20
C LYS A 214 -13.47 -23.92 -11.59
N ARG A 215 -13.02 -23.96 -10.34
CA ARG A 215 -12.78 -25.21 -9.60
C ARG A 215 -14.03 -26.06 -9.44
N LEU A 216 -15.16 -25.44 -9.07
CA LEU A 216 -16.45 -26.14 -8.95
C LEU A 216 -16.95 -26.69 -10.28
N LYS A 217 -16.67 -26.00 -11.41
CA LYS A 217 -16.97 -26.46 -12.77
C LYS A 217 -15.89 -27.37 -13.36
N GLN A 218 -14.85 -27.71 -12.61
CA GLN A 218 -13.69 -28.50 -13.06
C GLN A 218 -12.96 -27.89 -14.29
N ILE A 219 -12.96 -26.56 -14.37
CA ILE A 219 -12.25 -25.79 -15.39
C ILE A 219 -10.86 -25.45 -14.84
N PRO A 220 -9.76 -25.76 -15.55
CA PRO A 220 -8.42 -25.35 -15.15
C PRO A 220 -8.31 -23.82 -14.96
N ASN A 221 -7.56 -23.38 -13.95
CA ASN A 221 -7.40 -21.96 -13.66
C ASN A 221 -6.82 -21.15 -14.83
N ASN A 222 -5.95 -21.79 -15.63
CA ASN A 222 -5.30 -21.17 -16.79
C ASN A 222 -6.22 -21.04 -18.01
N ASP A 223 -7.37 -21.72 -18.03
CA ASP A 223 -8.28 -21.69 -19.17
C ASP A 223 -9.12 -20.40 -19.17
N ILE A 224 -9.35 -19.88 -20.37
CA ILE A 224 -10.18 -18.70 -20.59
C ILE A 224 -11.66 -19.08 -20.44
N LEU A 225 -12.45 -18.25 -19.75
CA LEU A 225 -13.90 -18.47 -19.73
C LEU A 225 -14.50 -18.23 -21.12
N LYS A 226 -15.30 -19.18 -21.59
CA LYS A 226 -15.96 -19.10 -22.91
C LYS A 226 -17.09 -18.07 -22.97
N THR A 227 -17.66 -17.70 -21.82
CA THR A 227 -18.78 -16.77 -21.70
C THR A 227 -18.55 -15.82 -20.53
N ALA A 228 -19.10 -14.61 -20.67
CA ALA A 228 -19.25 -13.70 -19.55
C ALA A 228 -20.11 -14.35 -18.45
N LEU A 229 -19.97 -13.79 -17.27
CA LEU A 229 -20.23 -14.46 -16.01
C LEU A 229 -21.50 -13.79 -15.43
N ASN A 230 -22.58 -14.52 -15.16
CA ASN A 230 -23.86 -13.91 -14.72
C ASN A 230 -23.76 -13.28 -13.33
N GLU A 231 -24.69 -12.41 -12.94
CA GLU A 231 -24.69 -11.80 -11.58
C GLU A 231 -24.68 -12.85 -10.45
N ARG A 232 -25.43 -13.94 -10.67
CA ARG A 232 -25.46 -15.14 -9.84
C ARG A 232 -25.21 -16.36 -10.72
N GLU A 233 -24.30 -17.22 -10.27
CA GLU A 233 -24.07 -18.55 -10.84
C GLU A 233 -24.53 -19.61 -9.83
N SER A 234 -25.06 -20.73 -10.32
CA SER A 234 -25.39 -21.90 -9.48
C SER A 234 -24.69 -23.12 -10.05
N VAL A 235 -24.00 -23.88 -9.19
CA VAL A 235 -23.30 -25.11 -9.54
C VAL A 235 -23.76 -26.23 -8.63
N THR A 236 -23.93 -27.43 -9.15
CA THR A 236 -24.26 -28.61 -8.34
C THR A 236 -23.11 -28.93 -7.38
N HIS A 237 -23.43 -29.32 -6.15
CA HIS A 237 -22.43 -29.69 -5.16
C HIS A 237 -21.64 -30.93 -5.61
N PRO A 238 -20.29 -30.93 -5.55
CA PRO A 238 -19.47 -32.00 -6.12
C PRO A 238 -19.73 -33.40 -5.54
N HIS A 239 -20.14 -33.48 -4.29
CA HIS A 239 -20.35 -34.74 -3.56
C HIS A 239 -21.83 -35.06 -3.30
N ASP A 240 -22.76 -34.15 -3.65
CA ASP A 240 -24.19 -34.32 -3.37
C ASP A 240 -25.06 -33.65 -4.46
N PRO A 241 -25.64 -34.42 -5.39
CA PRO A 241 -26.46 -33.88 -6.48
C PRO A 241 -27.71 -33.11 -6.02
N LEU A 242 -28.16 -33.30 -4.77
CA LEU A 242 -29.33 -32.62 -4.21
C LEU A 242 -29.00 -31.25 -3.62
N ARG A 243 -27.71 -30.93 -3.45
CA ARG A 243 -27.22 -29.66 -2.95
C ARG A 243 -26.65 -28.82 -4.09
N SER A 244 -26.76 -27.50 -3.95
CA SER A 244 -26.17 -26.55 -4.90
C SER A 244 -25.30 -25.54 -4.18
N ILE A 245 -24.38 -24.93 -4.93
CA ILE A 245 -23.51 -23.86 -4.47
C ILE A 245 -23.83 -22.64 -5.34
N SER A 246 -24.38 -21.60 -4.71
CA SER A 246 -24.71 -20.32 -5.36
C SER A 246 -23.56 -19.32 -5.18
N ILE A 247 -23.12 -18.68 -6.26
CA ILE A 247 -22.04 -17.68 -6.25
C ILE A 247 -22.59 -16.34 -6.73
N VAL A 248 -22.54 -15.32 -5.88
CA VAL A 248 -22.90 -13.92 -6.17
C VAL A 248 -21.62 -13.10 -6.35
N LYS A 249 -21.42 -12.49 -7.52
CA LYS A 249 -20.12 -11.85 -7.90
C LYS A 249 -19.89 -10.44 -7.40
N ASP A 250 -20.91 -9.58 -7.40
CA ASP A 250 -20.85 -8.30 -6.71
C ASP A 250 -22.25 -7.91 -6.24
N MET A 251 -22.52 -8.20 -4.97
CA MET A 251 -23.77 -7.82 -4.33
C MET A 251 -23.90 -6.30 -4.22
N SER A 252 -22.80 -5.54 -4.25
CA SER A 252 -22.79 -4.08 -4.01
C SER A 252 -23.50 -3.28 -5.09
N GLU A 253 -23.50 -3.79 -6.33
CA GLU A 253 -24.12 -3.12 -7.49
C GLU A 253 -25.65 -3.29 -7.52
N LEU A 254 -26.17 -4.20 -6.68
CA LEU A 254 -27.60 -4.48 -6.58
C LEU A 254 -28.31 -3.44 -5.71
N ASN A 255 -29.58 -3.20 -6.04
CA ASN A 255 -30.46 -2.40 -5.19
C ASN A 255 -30.66 -3.06 -3.80
N ALA A 256 -31.06 -2.26 -2.82
CA ALA A 256 -31.11 -2.71 -1.42
C ALA A 256 -32.08 -3.87 -1.16
N ASP A 257 -33.17 -3.93 -1.92
CA ASP A 257 -34.23 -4.93 -1.73
C ASP A 257 -33.77 -6.29 -2.29
N LEU A 258 -33.16 -6.30 -3.48
CA LEU A 258 -32.60 -7.51 -4.08
C LEU A 258 -31.44 -8.08 -3.25
N ARG A 259 -30.60 -7.22 -2.65
CA ARG A 259 -29.56 -7.66 -1.70
C ARG A 259 -30.15 -8.37 -0.49
N LEU A 260 -31.24 -7.84 0.06
CA LEU A 260 -31.91 -8.45 1.20
C LEU A 260 -32.56 -9.78 0.81
N GLN A 261 -33.21 -9.83 -0.35
CA GLN A 261 -33.79 -11.06 -0.90
C GLN A 261 -32.75 -12.17 -1.04
N TRP A 262 -31.58 -11.89 -1.62
CA TRP A 262 -30.54 -12.91 -1.79
C TRP A 262 -29.90 -13.35 -0.47
N LEU A 263 -29.84 -12.47 0.54
CA LEU A 263 -29.48 -12.87 1.90
C LEU A 263 -30.56 -13.76 2.52
N GLU A 264 -31.84 -13.44 2.35
CA GLU A 264 -32.92 -14.29 2.85
C GLU A 264 -32.89 -15.67 2.20
N GLU A 265 -32.70 -15.75 0.89
CA GLU A 265 -32.51 -17.01 0.15
C GLU A 265 -31.26 -17.77 0.61
N SER A 266 -30.15 -17.08 0.91
CA SER A 266 -28.91 -17.76 1.30
C SER A 266 -29.00 -18.44 2.66
N PHE A 267 -29.66 -17.81 3.64
CA PHE A 267 -29.86 -18.39 4.97
C PHE A 267 -30.99 -19.42 5.01
N SER A 268 -32.10 -19.20 4.30
CA SER A 268 -33.28 -20.07 4.39
C SER A 268 -33.36 -21.20 3.36
N GLY A 269 -32.70 -21.05 2.21
CA GLY A 269 -32.69 -22.06 1.14
C GLY A 269 -31.76 -23.24 1.44
N THR A 270 -31.82 -24.30 0.63
CA THR A 270 -30.83 -25.40 0.66
C THR A 270 -29.59 -25.05 -0.15
N GLY A 271 -28.44 -25.61 0.22
CA GLY A 271 -27.16 -25.38 -0.44
C GLY A 271 -26.30 -24.28 0.19
N SER A 272 -25.03 -24.26 -0.22
CA SER A 272 -24.02 -23.31 0.25
C SER A 272 -23.96 -22.07 -0.63
N TRP A 273 -23.49 -20.95 -0.09
CA TRP A 273 -23.43 -19.67 -0.80
C TRP A 273 -22.08 -19.00 -0.66
N LEU A 274 -21.58 -18.43 -1.76
CA LEU A 274 -20.47 -17.49 -1.80
C LEU A 274 -21.01 -16.13 -2.24
N ILE A 275 -20.82 -15.10 -1.41
CA ILE A 275 -21.30 -13.75 -1.68
C ILE A 275 -20.13 -12.79 -1.63
N VAL A 276 -19.88 -12.10 -2.74
CA VAL A 276 -18.90 -11.00 -2.81
C VAL A 276 -19.62 -9.68 -2.62
N SER A 277 -19.13 -8.84 -1.72
CA SER A 277 -19.69 -7.50 -1.47
C SER A 277 -18.62 -6.52 -1.02
N ASN A 278 -18.85 -5.22 -1.17
CA ASN A 278 -18.09 -4.20 -0.47
C ASN A 278 -18.57 -4.08 0.99
N THR A 279 -17.68 -3.64 1.89
CA THR A 279 -17.91 -3.64 3.35
C THR A 279 -19.14 -2.82 3.77
N GLY A 280 -19.36 -1.64 3.19
CA GLY A 280 -20.51 -0.79 3.53
C GLY A 280 -21.85 -1.43 3.17
N PRO A 281 -22.09 -1.78 1.89
CA PRO A 281 -23.29 -2.50 1.46
C PRO A 281 -23.55 -3.78 2.26
N LEU A 282 -22.49 -4.55 2.58
CA LEU A 282 -22.58 -5.77 3.38
C LEU A 282 -23.14 -5.51 4.78
N LEU A 283 -22.52 -4.59 5.52
CA LEU A 283 -22.91 -4.25 6.90
C LEU A 283 -24.38 -3.81 6.97
N ASN A 284 -24.80 -2.99 6.02
CA ASN A 284 -26.19 -2.52 5.92
C ASN A 284 -27.17 -3.67 5.68
N SER A 285 -26.85 -4.59 4.76
CA SER A 285 -27.72 -5.70 4.40
C SER A 285 -27.81 -6.74 5.53
N LEU A 286 -26.68 -7.13 6.15
CA LEU A 286 -26.68 -8.06 7.29
C LEU A 286 -27.38 -7.48 8.52
N SER A 287 -27.19 -6.18 8.80
CA SER A 287 -27.86 -5.52 9.94
C SER A 287 -29.37 -5.45 9.74
N LYS A 288 -29.86 -5.25 8.50
CA LYS A 288 -31.29 -5.31 8.17
C LYS A 288 -31.84 -6.73 8.31
N TYR A 289 -31.15 -7.72 7.75
CA TYR A 289 -31.54 -9.13 7.85
C TYR A 289 -31.64 -9.59 9.32
N ALA A 290 -30.63 -9.27 10.14
CA ALA A 290 -30.61 -9.59 11.56
C ALA A 290 -31.79 -8.98 12.34
N LYS A 291 -32.17 -7.72 12.02
CA LYS A 291 -33.35 -7.07 12.60
C LYS A 291 -34.64 -7.77 12.20
N ASN A 292 -34.80 -8.12 10.93
CA ASN A 292 -36.01 -8.81 10.44
C ASN A 292 -36.20 -10.19 11.09
N ARG A 293 -35.10 -10.92 11.32
CA ARG A 293 -35.11 -12.27 11.92
C ARG A 293 -34.95 -12.29 13.45
N HIS A 294 -34.95 -11.12 14.10
CA HIS A 294 -34.83 -11.00 15.57
C HIS A 294 -33.62 -11.75 16.15
N VAL A 295 -32.49 -11.75 15.43
CA VAL A 295 -31.29 -12.48 15.86
C VAL A 295 -30.72 -11.80 17.13
N PRO A 296 -30.44 -12.55 18.21
CA PRO A 296 -30.07 -11.97 19.50
C PRO A 296 -28.67 -11.36 19.54
N GLY A 297 -28.52 -10.27 20.28
CA GLY A 297 -27.24 -9.60 20.57
C GLY A 297 -26.84 -8.49 19.58
N ASN A 298 -25.70 -7.85 19.86
CA ASN A 298 -25.17 -6.78 19.00
C ASN A 298 -24.34 -7.37 17.84
N ILE A 299 -25.04 -7.83 16.80
CA ILE A 299 -24.45 -8.45 15.62
C ILE A 299 -23.54 -7.50 14.86
N SER A 300 -23.89 -6.21 14.81
CA SER A 300 -23.07 -5.20 14.15
C SER A 300 -21.68 -5.10 14.78
N SER A 301 -21.58 -5.11 16.12
CA SER A 301 -20.28 -5.16 16.82
C SER A 301 -19.51 -6.43 16.51
N LYS A 302 -20.15 -7.61 16.55
CA LYS A 302 -19.48 -8.89 16.23
C LYS A 302 -18.97 -8.93 14.79
N ILE A 303 -19.75 -8.47 13.82
CA ILE A 303 -19.30 -8.40 12.41
C ILE A 303 -18.11 -7.44 12.30
N LEU A 304 -18.16 -6.28 12.95
CA LEU A 304 -17.05 -5.32 12.96
C LEU A 304 -15.77 -5.92 13.58
N GLU A 305 -15.90 -6.70 14.65
CA GLU A 305 -14.79 -7.45 15.24
C GLU A 305 -14.19 -8.42 14.22
N LEU A 306 -15.00 -9.21 13.52
CA LEU A 306 -14.54 -10.12 12.46
C LEU A 306 -13.86 -9.41 11.30
N LEU A 307 -14.39 -8.26 10.86
CA LEU A 307 -13.78 -7.45 9.79
C LEU A 307 -12.40 -6.90 10.17
N ASN A 308 -12.11 -6.82 11.46
CA ASN A 308 -10.83 -6.37 12.00
C ASN A 308 -9.82 -7.51 12.21
N LEU A 309 -10.26 -8.78 12.18
CA LEU A 309 -9.36 -9.91 12.32
C LEU A 309 -8.47 -10.06 11.07
N SER A 310 -7.18 -10.24 11.32
CA SER A 310 -6.25 -10.71 10.29
C SER A 310 -6.50 -12.19 10.02
N TYR A 311 -6.48 -12.57 8.75
CA TYR A 311 -6.55 -13.97 8.37
C TYR A 311 -5.18 -14.63 8.60
N SER A 312 -5.20 -15.75 9.32
CA SER A 312 -4.05 -16.65 9.47
C SER A 312 -4.33 -17.88 8.61
N GLU A 313 -3.35 -18.28 7.82
CA GLU A 313 -3.49 -19.40 6.88
C GLU A 313 -3.85 -20.69 7.63
N GLY A 314 -5.02 -21.25 7.34
CA GLY A 314 -5.46 -22.54 7.88
C GLY A 314 -6.45 -22.43 9.05
N ASP A 315 -6.78 -21.22 9.51
CA ASP A 315 -7.74 -21.02 10.60
C ASP A 315 -8.93 -20.13 10.23
N LEU A 316 -10.03 -20.78 9.81
CA LEU A 316 -11.30 -20.12 9.49
C LEU A 316 -12.22 -19.95 10.71
N LYS A 317 -11.94 -20.62 11.84
CA LYS A 317 -12.85 -20.61 13.00
C LYS A 317 -13.05 -19.21 13.58
N PRO A 318 -12.00 -18.38 13.77
CA PRO A 318 -12.18 -17.01 14.28
C PRO A 318 -13.04 -16.14 13.38
N HIS A 319 -13.17 -16.49 12.09
CA HIS A 319 -13.89 -15.73 11.06
C HIS A 319 -15.33 -16.21 10.86
N THR A 320 -15.79 -17.19 11.65
CA THR A 320 -17.11 -17.83 11.50
C THR A 320 -18.09 -17.39 12.59
N LEU A 321 -19.30 -16.99 12.20
CA LEU A 321 -20.44 -16.74 13.10
C LEU A 321 -21.43 -17.90 13.02
N ASP A 322 -21.75 -18.46 14.19
CA ASP A 322 -22.79 -19.47 14.38
C ASP A 322 -23.99 -18.86 15.13
N LEU A 323 -24.49 -17.72 14.61
CA LEU A 323 -25.63 -16.97 15.19
C LEU A 323 -26.84 -16.96 14.27
N PHE A 324 -26.73 -17.55 13.09
CA PHE A 324 -27.75 -17.59 12.06
C PHE A 324 -28.19 -19.02 11.78
N GLU A 325 -29.18 -19.20 10.91
CA GLU A 325 -29.68 -20.50 10.46
C GLU A 325 -28.57 -21.38 9.82
N LYS A 326 -27.52 -20.74 9.30
CA LYS A 326 -26.32 -21.38 8.76
C LYS A 326 -25.07 -20.68 9.30
N ASN A 327 -23.98 -21.42 9.36
CA ASN A 327 -22.66 -20.86 9.65
C ASN A 327 -22.29 -19.81 8.60
N LEU A 328 -21.92 -18.62 9.08
CA LEU A 328 -21.53 -17.49 8.26
C LEU A 328 -20.04 -17.21 8.43
N LEU A 329 -19.24 -17.54 7.43
CA LEU A 329 -17.83 -17.17 7.33
C LEU A 329 -17.70 -15.79 6.68
N ILE A 330 -17.07 -14.83 7.36
CA ILE A 330 -16.81 -13.49 6.81
C ILE A 330 -15.30 -13.28 6.68
N LEU A 331 -14.83 -13.10 5.44
CA LEU A 331 -13.42 -12.88 5.15
C LEU A 331 -13.22 -11.49 4.55
N ASN A 332 -12.46 -10.65 5.26
CA ASN A 332 -12.11 -9.33 4.78
C ASN A 332 -10.79 -9.37 4.01
N MET A 333 -10.87 -9.27 2.67
CA MET A 333 -9.72 -9.28 1.77
C MET A 333 -8.76 -8.11 2.03
N THR A 334 -9.19 -7.00 2.65
CA THR A 334 -8.27 -5.91 3.03
C THR A 334 -7.29 -6.32 4.13
N ARG A 335 -7.58 -7.43 4.82
CA ARG A 335 -6.76 -8.00 5.88
C ARG A 335 -5.83 -9.11 5.38
N LEU A 336 -5.86 -9.45 4.09
CA LEU A 336 -4.91 -10.37 3.47
C LEU A 336 -3.62 -9.64 3.07
N ASP A 337 -2.50 -10.32 3.26
CA ASP A 337 -1.21 -9.83 2.81
C ASP A 337 -1.01 -10.11 1.31
N ASN A 338 -1.06 -9.05 0.50
CA ASN A 338 -0.87 -9.12 -0.94
C ASN A 338 0.61 -9.04 -1.36
N VAL A 339 1.55 -8.79 -0.45
CA VAL A 339 2.96 -8.53 -0.77
C VAL A 339 3.62 -9.74 -1.42
N ALA A 340 3.46 -10.93 -0.82
CA ALA A 340 4.01 -12.16 -1.38
C ALA A 340 3.37 -12.51 -2.74
N LEU A 341 2.07 -12.29 -2.87
CA LEU A 341 1.32 -12.52 -4.11
C LEU A 341 1.81 -11.59 -5.24
N GLY A 342 1.95 -10.29 -4.95
CA GLY A 342 2.47 -9.30 -5.89
C GLY A 342 3.89 -9.62 -6.37
N ALA A 343 4.76 -10.09 -5.48
CA ALA A 343 6.12 -10.52 -5.85
C ALA A 343 6.13 -11.76 -6.76
N ARG A 344 5.24 -12.74 -6.54
CA ARG A 344 5.09 -13.90 -7.43
C ARG A 344 4.56 -13.50 -8.81
N VAL A 345 3.56 -12.61 -8.85
CA VAL A 345 3.05 -12.05 -10.11
C VAL A 345 4.15 -11.28 -10.85
N PHE A 346 4.98 -10.51 -10.15
CA PHE A 346 6.12 -9.82 -10.77
C PHE A 346 7.11 -10.80 -11.41
N SER A 347 7.46 -11.88 -10.70
CA SER A 347 8.30 -12.95 -11.26
C SER A 347 7.71 -13.54 -12.53
N ARG A 348 6.39 -13.82 -12.53
CA ARG A 348 5.68 -14.31 -13.72
C ARG A 348 5.68 -13.28 -14.85
N MET A 349 5.50 -11.99 -14.58
CA MET A 349 5.57 -10.93 -15.59
C MET A 349 6.92 -10.88 -16.31
N VAL A 350 8.03 -11.01 -15.57
CA VAL A 350 9.39 -10.99 -16.14
C VAL A 350 9.66 -12.25 -16.97
N ASN A 351 9.15 -13.40 -16.54
CA ASN A 351 9.39 -14.71 -17.16
C ASN A 351 8.33 -15.15 -18.19
N HIS A 352 7.30 -14.34 -18.41
CA HIS A 352 6.13 -14.70 -19.21
C HIS A 352 6.45 -15.13 -20.66
N SER A 353 5.80 -16.20 -21.16
CA SER A 353 6.02 -16.72 -22.52
C SER A 353 5.74 -15.70 -23.63
N GLY A 354 4.84 -14.75 -23.40
CA GLY A 354 4.53 -13.61 -24.28
C GLY A 354 5.74 -12.77 -24.71
N TRP A 355 6.86 -12.79 -23.97
CA TRP A 355 8.11 -12.17 -24.42
C TRP A 355 8.69 -12.84 -25.68
N ALA A 356 8.38 -14.12 -25.94
CA ALA A 356 8.81 -14.83 -27.15
C ALA A 356 8.29 -14.18 -28.44
N GLN A 357 7.20 -13.40 -28.38
CA GLN A 357 6.69 -12.65 -29.54
C GLN A 357 7.63 -11.52 -29.99
N CYS A 358 8.61 -11.14 -29.16
CA CYS A 358 9.68 -10.24 -29.57
C CYS A 358 10.72 -10.93 -30.48
N ALA A 359 10.74 -12.27 -30.57
CA ALA A 359 11.67 -13.00 -31.41
C ALA A 359 11.51 -12.58 -32.88
N GLY A 360 12.62 -12.20 -33.52
CA GLY A 360 12.63 -11.68 -34.89
C GLY A 360 12.35 -10.17 -35.01
N CYS A 361 12.15 -9.45 -33.91
CA CYS A 361 12.09 -7.99 -33.94
C CYS A 361 13.48 -7.40 -34.30
N PRO A 362 13.58 -6.51 -35.30
CA PRO A 362 14.88 -6.02 -35.80
C PRO A 362 15.66 -5.17 -34.79
N VAL A 363 14.98 -4.63 -33.77
CA VAL A 363 15.57 -3.77 -32.75
C VAL A 363 15.73 -4.47 -31.40
N ILE A 364 15.47 -5.77 -31.29
CA ILE A 364 15.41 -6.47 -29.98
C ILE A 364 16.68 -6.29 -29.14
N SER A 365 17.86 -6.32 -29.76
CA SER A 365 19.15 -6.18 -29.07
C SER A 365 19.35 -4.81 -28.41
N ALA A 366 18.64 -3.79 -28.88
CA ALA A 366 18.72 -2.42 -28.36
C ALA A 366 17.35 -1.91 -27.87
N CYS A 367 16.34 -2.78 -27.82
CA CYS A 367 14.98 -2.35 -27.45
C CYS A 367 14.96 -1.98 -25.97
N PRO A 368 14.60 -0.73 -25.60
CA PRO A 368 14.56 -0.30 -24.20
C PRO A 368 13.76 -1.23 -23.29
N ILE A 369 12.61 -1.69 -23.75
CA ILE A 369 11.71 -2.58 -22.98
C ILE A 369 12.37 -3.94 -22.77
N ALA A 370 13.02 -4.47 -23.82
CA ALA A 370 13.73 -5.76 -23.75
C ALA A 370 14.96 -5.66 -22.84
N LEU A 371 15.73 -4.58 -22.91
CA LEU A 371 16.89 -4.33 -22.06
C LEU A 371 16.49 -4.17 -20.58
N ASN A 372 15.39 -3.46 -20.30
CA ASN A 372 14.89 -3.30 -18.94
C ASN A 372 14.49 -4.66 -18.32
N ARG A 373 13.78 -5.49 -19.09
CA ARG A 373 13.43 -6.87 -18.71
C ARG A 373 14.67 -7.77 -18.58
N LEU A 374 15.63 -7.64 -19.48
CA LEU A 374 16.88 -8.39 -19.44
C LEU A 374 17.67 -8.07 -18.17
N ALA A 375 17.79 -6.80 -17.79
CA ALA A 375 18.44 -6.39 -16.56
C ALA A 375 17.82 -7.05 -15.31
N LEU A 376 16.48 -7.11 -15.24
CA LEU A 376 15.78 -7.82 -14.17
C LEU A 376 16.04 -9.34 -14.18
N SER A 377 16.06 -9.94 -15.38
CA SER A 377 16.30 -11.37 -15.56
C SER A 377 17.73 -11.74 -15.14
N GLU A 378 18.71 -10.93 -15.53
CA GLU A 378 20.12 -11.06 -15.15
C GLU A 378 20.31 -10.88 -13.64
N SER A 379 19.55 -9.99 -12.99
CA SER A 379 19.54 -9.82 -11.53
C SER A 379 18.97 -11.03 -10.76
N GLY A 380 18.32 -11.98 -11.44
CA GLY A 380 17.73 -13.17 -10.82
C GLY A 380 16.60 -12.82 -9.84
N SER A 381 16.53 -13.53 -8.71
CA SER A 381 15.48 -13.30 -7.69
C SER A 381 15.68 -12.01 -6.87
N ILE A 382 16.86 -11.39 -6.93
CA ILE A 382 17.22 -10.24 -6.07
C ILE A 382 16.27 -9.06 -6.31
N GLY A 383 16.01 -8.70 -7.57
CA GLY A 383 15.11 -7.59 -7.90
C GLY A 383 13.69 -7.85 -7.39
N ILE A 384 13.21 -9.10 -7.49
CA ILE A 384 11.89 -9.51 -7.01
C ILE A 384 11.81 -9.41 -5.47
N VAL A 385 12.83 -9.89 -4.76
CA VAL A 385 12.91 -9.82 -3.29
C VAL A 385 12.95 -8.36 -2.82
N ARG A 386 13.72 -7.51 -3.48
CA ARG A 386 13.85 -6.10 -3.08
C ARG A 386 12.61 -5.25 -3.37
N VAL A 387 11.87 -5.56 -4.45
CA VAL A 387 10.52 -5.03 -4.69
C VAL A 387 9.56 -5.47 -3.58
N ARG A 388 9.61 -6.75 -3.20
CA ARG A 388 8.79 -7.31 -2.11
C ARG A 388 9.05 -6.59 -0.79
N TRP A 389 10.31 -6.32 -0.45
CA TRP A 389 10.67 -5.55 0.74
C TRP A 389 10.10 -4.14 0.74
N VAL A 390 10.11 -3.42 -0.39
CA VAL A 390 9.48 -2.10 -0.46
C VAL A 390 7.98 -2.19 -0.18
N TYR A 391 7.27 -3.18 -0.75
CA TYR A 391 5.86 -3.38 -0.45
C TYR A 391 5.60 -3.85 0.99
N GLN A 392 6.48 -4.67 1.55
CA GLN A 392 6.43 -5.11 2.95
C GLN A 392 6.57 -3.90 3.89
N LEU A 393 7.50 -3.00 3.60
CA LEU A 393 7.71 -1.77 4.34
C LEU A 393 6.46 -0.89 4.31
N LEU A 394 5.90 -0.64 3.11
CA LEU A 394 4.65 0.12 2.98
C LEU A 394 3.51 -0.52 3.78
N ASN A 395 3.35 -1.84 3.70
CA ASN A 395 2.31 -2.57 4.43
C ASN A 395 2.49 -2.48 5.95
N ALA A 396 3.73 -2.59 6.44
CA ALA A 396 4.07 -2.51 7.86
C ALA A 396 3.83 -1.12 8.46
N TYR A 397 4.01 -0.06 7.67
CA TYR A 397 3.71 1.33 8.03
C TYR A 397 2.28 1.75 7.63
N GLU A 398 1.36 0.77 7.53
CA GLU A 398 -0.08 0.97 7.27
C GLU A 398 -0.44 1.63 5.93
N GLN A 399 0.51 1.71 4.99
CA GLN A 399 0.32 2.22 3.63
C GLN A 399 -0.01 1.07 2.66
N ARG A 400 -1.10 0.37 2.93
CA ARG A 400 -1.49 -0.83 2.17
C ARG A 400 -1.79 -0.53 0.71
N LEU A 401 -1.35 -1.45 -0.16
CA LEU A 401 -1.68 -1.46 -1.58
C LEU A 401 -2.56 -2.67 -1.90
N THR A 402 -3.57 -2.46 -2.74
CA THR A 402 -4.35 -3.56 -3.31
C THR A 402 -3.51 -4.31 -4.33
N LEU A 403 -3.82 -5.59 -4.58
CA LEU A 403 -3.10 -6.36 -5.60
C LEU A 403 -3.14 -5.68 -6.98
N ARG A 404 -4.28 -5.09 -7.36
CA ARG A 404 -4.40 -4.31 -8.60
C ARG A 404 -3.43 -3.14 -8.65
N GLN A 405 -3.26 -2.41 -7.55
CA GLN A 405 -2.32 -1.28 -7.49
C GLN A 405 -0.87 -1.76 -7.64
N MET A 406 -0.50 -2.89 -7.02
CA MET A 406 0.82 -3.49 -7.19
C MET A 406 1.04 -3.93 -8.65
N ILE A 407 0.09 -4.64 -9.26
CA ILE A 407 0.16 -5.09 -10.67
C ILE A 407 0.33 -3.90 -11.62
N ALA A 408 -0.49 -2.86 -11.47
CA ALA A 408 -0.39 -1.65 -12.30
C ALA A 408 0.98 -0.96 -12.14
N HIS A 409 1.50 -0.91 -10.92
CA HIS A 409 2.80 -0.33 -10.61
C HIS A 409 3.95 -1.11 -11.23
N LEU A 410 3.94 -2.44 -11.11
CA LEU A 410 4.96 -3.33 -11.66
C LEU A 410 4.95 -3.33 -13.19
N ALA A 411 3.77 -3.40 -13.81
CA ALA A 411 3.62 -3.31 -15.25
C ALA A 411 4.16 -1.97 -15.79
N TYR A 412 3.81 -0.86 -15.13
CA TYR A 412 4.33 0.46 -15.48
C TYR A 412 5.85 0.53 -15.32
N SER A 413 6.39 -0.06 -14.26
CA SER A 413 7.83 -0.05 -14.00
C SER A 413 8.61 -0.87 -15.04
N LEU A 414 8.01 -1.91 -15.62
CA LEU A 414 8.62 -2.75 -16.66
C LEU A 414 8.68 -2.05 -18.02
N THR A 415 7.62 -1.35 -18.41
CA THR A 415 7.50 -0.77 -19.77
C THR A 415 7.68 0.74 -19.80
N GLY A 416 7.54 1.43 -18.67
CA GLY A 416 7.41 2.89 -18.58
C GLY A 416 6.17 3.45 -19.30
N GLY A 417 5.22 2.58 -19.68
CA GLY A 417 4.12 2.92 -20.59
C GLY A 417 4.52 2.96 -22.08
N MET A 418 5.76 2.62 -22.42
CA MET A 418 6.28 2.65 -23.79
C MET A 418 5.67 1.53 -24.65
N SER A 419 5.29 1.87 -25.88
CA SER A 419 4.82 0.93 -26.90
C SER A 419 5.96 0.33 -27.73
N CYS A 420 5.71 -0.78 -28.43
CA CYS A 420 6.68 -1.38 -29.34
C CYS A 420 7.10 -0.43 -30.48
N SER A 421 6.16 0.38 -30.99
CA SER A 421 6.42 1.38 -32.04
C SER A 421 7.34 2.49 -31.55
N GLU A 422 7.10 3.01 -30.35
CA GLU A 422 7.96 4.05 -29.75
C GLU A 422 9.37 3.52 -29.48
N ALA A 423 9.49 2.30 -28.95
CA ALA A 423 10.78 1.65 -28.72
C ALA A 423 11.57 1.50 -30.03
N LYS A 424 10.91 1.03 -31.10
CA LYS A 424 11.53 0.88 -32.43
C LYS A 424 11.96 2.22 -33.01
N GLN A 425 11.14 3.25 -32.87
CA GLN A 425 11.46 4.59 -33.34
C GLN A 425 12.71 5.15 -32.63
N LEU A 426 12.75 5.09 -31.29
CA LEU A 426 13.90 5.58 -30.51
C LEU A 426 15.21 4.88 -30.88
N VAL A 427 15.17 3.57 -31.14
CA VAL A 427 16.35 2.82 -31.57
C VAL A 427 16.76 3.18 -33.00
N THR A 428 15.79 3.40 -33.88
CA THR A 428 16.04 3.76 -35.30
C THR A 428 16.62 5.16 -35.44
N ASP A 429 16.13 6.10 -34.62
CA ASP A 429 16.57 7.50 -34.62
C ASP A 429 17.92 7.71 -33.90
N SER A 430 18.42 6.69 -33.19
CA SER A 430 19.67 6.77 -32.43
C SER A 430 20.90 6.70 -33.34
N ALA A 431 21.85 7.61 -33.12
CA ALA A 431 23.15 7.64 -33.80
C ALA A 431 24.21 6.71 -33.18
N LEU A 432 23.89 6.05 -32.06
CA LEU A 432 24.79 5.09 -31.39
C LEU A 432 24.84 3.75 -32.14
N GLU A 433 25.73 2.86 -31.74
CA GLU A 433 25.87 1.53 -32.35
C GLU A 433 25.47 0.40 -31.38
N GLY A 434 25.18 -0.78 -31.94
CA GLY A 434 24.91 -1.98 -31.15
C GLY A 434 23.76 -1.83 -30.14
N VAL A 435 23.98 -2.32 -28.93
CA VAL A 435 23.02 -2.28 -27.81
C VAL A 435 22.78 -0.84 -27.33
N ASP A 436 23.78 0.02 -27.46
CA ASP A 436 23.76 1.39 -26.91
C ASP A 436 22.76 2.29 -27.62
N ARG A 437 22.30 1.92 -28.82
CA ARG A 437 21.17 2.54 -29.52
C ARG A 437 19.92 2.66 -28.65
N GLY A 438 19.74 1.74 -27.70
CA GLY A 438 18.62 1.71 -26.76
C GLY A 438 18.76 2.62 -25.54
N THR A 439 19.95 3.16 -25.27
CA THR A 439 20.29 3.79 -23.98
C THR A 439 19.36 4.95 -23.63
N ASP A 440 19.05 5.82 -24.60
CA ASP A 440 18.19 6.98 -24.36
C ASP A 440 16.74 6.58 -24.08
N GLY A 441 16.27 5.51 -24.73
CA GLY A 441 14.97 4.95 -24.43
C GLY A 441 14.96 4.24 -23.07
N LEU A 442 16.03 3.51 -22.74
CA LEU A 442 16.16 2.80 -21.46
C LEU A 442 16.20 3.78 -20.29
N GLU A 443 16.94 4.88 -20.40
CA GLU A 443 17.00 5.95 -19.39
C GLU A 443 15.61 6.53 -19.05
N ARG A 444 14.68 6.49 -20.00
CA ARG A 444 13.29 6.96 -19.80
C ARG A 444 12.41 5.97 -19.05
N ILE A 445 12.71 4.67 -19.11
CA ILE A 445 11.78 3.62 -18.62
C ILE A 445 12.42 2.64 -17.63
N ILE A 446 13.70 2.84 -17.27
CA ILE A 446 14.42 1.91 -16.42
C ILE A 446 13.65 1.64 -15.12
N PHE A 447 13.53 0.36 -14.79
CA PHE A 447 12.67 -0.12 -13.71
C PHE A 447 12.99 0.56 -12.37
N SER A 448 14.27 0.80 -12.08
CA SER A 448 14.71 1.49 -10.85
C SER A 448 14.36 2.96 -10.76
N GLU A 449 13.98 3.62 -11.85
CA GLU A 449 13.45 4.98 -11.78
C GLU A 449 11.93 4.93 -11.75
N ALA A 450 11.33 4.21 -12.71
CA ALA A 450 9.88 4.12 -12.86
C ALA A 450 9.19 3.56 -11.60
N PHE A 451 9.79 2.54 -10.97
CA PHE A 451 9.28 1.95 -9.72
C PHE A 451 9.24 2.95 -8.57
N PHE A 452 10.26 3.81 -8.44
CA PHE A 452 10.31 4.81 -7.39
C PHE A 452 9.65 6.15 -7.78
N GLY A 453 9.05 6.24 -8.97
CA GLY A 453 8.34 7.43 -9.44
C GLY A 453 9.21 8.51 -10.04
N TYR A 454 10.37 8.13 -10.56
CA TYR A 454 11.32 9.03 -11.21
C TYR A 454 11.51 8.66 -12.67
N GLN A 455 12.10 9.58 -13.41
CA GLN A 455 12.60 9.41 -14.77
C GLN A 455 13.86 10.26 -14.90
N ALA A 456 15.01 9.63 -15.14
CA ALA A 456 16.30 10.32 -15.24
C ALA A 456 16.61 11.24 -14.03
N GLY A 457 16.30 10.77 -12.80
CA GLY A 457 16.54 11.49 -11.56
C GLY A 457 15.50 12.57 -11.22
N VAL A 458 14.48 12.78 -12.06
CA VAL A 458 13.43 13.79 -11.86
C VAL A 458 12.09 13.11 -11.61
N PRO A 459 11.21 13.63 -10.72
CA PRO A 459 9.89 13.04 -10.49
C PRO A 459 9.09 12.90 -11.78
N SER A 460 8.57 11.70 -12.03
CA SER A 460 7.72 11.41 -13.19
C SER A 460 6.32 12.00 -12.97
N SER A 461 5.89 12.89 -13.88
CA SER A 461 4.53 13.44 -13.90
C SER A 461 3.52 12.37 -14.27
N ILE A 462 3.90 11.47 -15.18
CA ILE A 462 3.07 10.39 -15.72
C ILE A 462 2.85 9.30 -14.64
N GLY A 463 3.93 8.83 -14.03
CA GLY A 463 3.88 7.79 -12.99
C GLY A 463 3.18 8.26 -11.71
N GLY A 464 3.16 9.58 -11.45
CA GLY A 464 2.56 10.18 -10.27
C GLY A 464 1.06 9.90 -10.08
N ASN A 465 0.35 9.49 -11.14
CA ASN A 465 -1.07 9.12 -11.07
C ASN A 465 -1.31 7.74 -10.44
N LEU A 466 -0.27 6.91 -10.31
CA LEU A 466 -0.38 5.61 -9.66
C LEU A 466 -0.20 5.75 -8.16
N ARG A 467 -1.17 5.27 -7.37
CA ARG A 467 -1.13 5.34 -5.90
C ARG A 467 0.15 4.72 -5.30
N ALA A 468 0.61 3.60 -5.87
CA ALA A 468 1.84 2.96 -5.41
C ALA A 468 3.08 3.83 -5.64
N VAL A 469 3.18 4.47 -6.80
CA VAL A 469 4.26 5.41 -7.12
C VAL A 469 4.22 6.62 -6.18
N GLU A 470 3.02 7.16 -5.93
CA GLU A 470 2.82 8.26 -4.99
C GLU A 470 3.34 7.91 -3.59
N LEU A 471 2.99 6.73 -3.07
CA LEU A 471 3.41 6.25 -1.74
C LEU A 471 4.92 6.01 -1.68
N VAL A 472 5.49 5.31 -2.66
CA VAL A 472 6.93 5.02 -2.72
C VAL A 472 7.74 6.32 -2.81
N ARG A 473 7.28 7.31 -3.58
CA ARG A 473 7.97 8.60 -3.72
C ARG A 473 8.00 9.41 -2.43
N ARG A 474 6.99 9.29 -1.56
CA ARG A 474 6.95 9.96 -0.24
C ARG A 474 8.07 9.50 0.70
N GLN A 475 8.58 8.28 0.52
CA GLN A 475 9.67 7.72 1.32
C GLN A 475 11.06 8.21 0.85
N VAL A 476 11.15 8.93 -0.26
CA VAL A 476 12.39 9.53 -0.80
C VAL A 476 13.53 8.51 -0.95
N PHE A 477 13.23 7.36 -1.54
CA PHE A 477 14.24 6.32 -1.79
C PHE A 477 15.38 6.80 -2.70
N GLY A 478 16.60 6.42 -2.33
CA GLY A 478 17.83 6.92 -2.94
C GLY A 478 18.34 8.21 -2.31
N SER A 479 17.84 8.63 -1.14
CA SER A 479 18.42 9.68 -0.29
C SER A 479 19.73 9.24 0.36
N PRO A 480 20.64 10.19 0.77
CA PRO A 480 21.96 9.89 1.34
C PRO A 480 21.92 8.81 2.42
N VAL A 481 22.72 7.76 2.19
CA VAL A 481 22.70 6.53 2.98
C VAL A 481 23.80 6.56 4.04
N SER A 482 25.05 6.76 3.61
CA SER A 482 26.20 6.99 4.48
C SER A 482 27.29 7.74 3.71
N VAL A 483 28.22 8.35 4.45
CA VAL A 483 29.36 9.09 3.87
C VAL A 483 30.23 8.18 3.01
N ASP A 484 30.42 6.92 3.42
CA ASP A 484 31.26 5.95 2.71
C ASP A 484 30.68 5.62 1.32
N PHE A 485 29.37 5.36 1.24
CA PHE A 485 28.72 5.10 -0.04
C PHE A 485 28.67 6.35 -0.92
N GLU A 486 28.44 7.53 -0.34
CA GLU A 486 28.43 8.79 -1.10
C GLU A 486 29.80 9.09 -1.73
N ARG A 487 30.90 8.83 -1.01
CA ARG A 487 32.26 9.00 -1.54
C ARG A 487 32.52 8.10 -2.75
N GLN A 488 32.15 6.83 -2.67
CA GLN A 488 32.37 5.87 -3.76
C GLN A 488 31.55 6.22 -5.01
N LEU A 489 30.31 6.68 -4.82
CA LEU A 489 29.46 7.12 -5.94
C LEU A 489 29.93 8.44 -6.56
N ALA A 490 30.49 9.36 -5.77
CA ALA A 490 30.98 10.65 -6.26
C ALA A 490 32.30 10.55 -7.02
N ASN A 491 33.20 9.65 -6.62
CA ASN A 491 34.53 9.54 -7.19
C ASN A 491 34.62 8.68 -8.46
N ASN A 492 33.49 8.13 -8.94
CA ASN A 492 33.46 7.16 -10.04
C ASN A 492 34.41 5.97 -9.81
N GLU A 493 34.70 5.65 -8.54
CA GLU A 493 35.55 4.51 -8.13
C GLU A 493 34.83 3.16 -8.33
N GLY A 494 33.57 3.20 -8.77
CA GLY A 494 32.70 2.05 -8.95
C GLY A 494 32.16 1.49 -7.62
N SER A 495 31.07 0.74 -7.71
CA SER A 495 30.50 0.03 -6.56
C SER A 495 31.18 -1.33 -6.42
N CYS A 496 32.41 -1.40 -5.89
CA CYS A 496 33.15 -2.68 -5.77
C CYS A 496 32.41 -3.76 -4.94
N TRP A 497 31.41 -3.36 -4.16
CA TRP A 497 30.52 -4.21 -3.36
C TRP A 497 29.28 -4.71 -4.13
N MET A 498 28.98 -4.18 -5.32
CA MET A 498 27.84 -4.60 -6.14
C MET A 498 28.15 -4.65 -7.65
N VAL A 499 27.71 -5.72 -8.30
CA VAL A 499 27.81 -5.89 -9.76
C VAL A 499 26.45 -5.63 -10.39
N LEU A 500 26.40 -4.74 -11.38
CA LEU A 500 25.20 -4.45 -12.17
C LEU A 500 25.11 -5.40 -13.39
N PRO A 501 23.88 -5.68 -13.89
CA PRO A 501 23.64 -6.37 -15.16
C PRO A 501 24.38 -5.71 -16.34
N GLU A 502 24.83 -6.51 -17.32
CA GLU A 502 25.59 -6.00 -18.47
C GLU A 502 24.70 -5.08 -19.33
N ALA A 503 23.40 -5.37 -19.40
CA ALA A 503 22.40 -4.54 -20.07
C ALA A 503 22.33 -3.09 -19.51
N LEU A 504 22.82 -2.85 -18.29
CA LEU A 504 22.83 -1.53 -17.65
C LEU A 504 24.19 -0.83 -17.66
N LYS A 505 25.24 -1.46 -18.19
CA LYS A 505 26.61 -0.94 -18.07
C LYS A 505 26.78 0.46 -18.65
N HIS A 506 26.29 0.70 -19.86
CA HIS A 506 26.43 1.99 -20.53
C HIS A 506 25.64 3.09 -19.81
N ILE A 507 24.41 2.81 -19.36
CA ILE A 507 23.62 3.80 -18.62
C ILE A 507 24.22 4.07 -17.23
N ALA A 508 24.75 3.04 -16.56
CA ALA A 508 25.43 3.19 -15.28
C ALA A 508 26.68 4.07 -15.41
N GLN A 509 27.50 3.85 -16.44
CA GLN A 509 28.67 4.70 -16.72
C GLN A 509 28.27 6.14 -17.00
N ARG A 510 27.28 6.36 -17.88
CA ARG A 510 26.75 7.70 -18.19
C ARG A 510 26.25 8.41 -16.94
N TRP A 511 25.57 7.70 -16.03
CA TRP A 511 25.09 8.28 -14.77
C TRP A 511 26.22 8.53 -13.78
N ALA A 512 27.27 7.71 -13.78
CA ALA A 512 28.46 7.89 -12.95
C ALA A 512 29.24 9.15 -13.33
N GLU A 513 29.46 9.36 -14.62
CA GLU A 513 30.08 10.58 -15.15
C GLU A 513 29.29 11.82 -14.70
N ARG A 514 27.97 11.84 -14.91
CA ARG A 514 27.10 12.96 -14.50
C ARG A 514 26.98 13.13 -12.97
N ALA A 515 27.21 12.08 -12.20
CA ALA A 515 27.16 12.12 -10.74
C ALA A 515 28.43 12.72 -10.11
N SER A 516 29.56 12.61 -10.80
CA SER A 516 30.84 13.17 -10.36
C SER A 516 30.88 14.72 -10.42
N GLU A 517 29.96 15.32 -11.18
CA GLU A 517 29.80 16.76 -11.26
C GLU A 517 29.26 17.34 -9.94
N ALA A 518 29.61 18.59 -9.62
CA ALA A 518 29.12 19.27 -8.42
C ALA A 518 27.57 19.36 -8.35
N ALA A 519 26.90 19.41 -9.51
CA ALA A 519 25.44 19.40 -9.63
C ALA A 519 24.83 17.98 -9.78
N GLY A 520 25.65 16.92 -9.67
CA GLY A 520 25.31 15.52 -9.94
C GLY A 520 24.41 14.83 -8.91
N THR A 521 23.87 15.55 -7.92
CA THR A 521 23.07 14.98 -6.82
C THR A 521 21.92 14.12 -7.29
N ARG A 522 21.15 14.55 -8.31
CA ARG A 522 20.04 13.75 -8.85
C ARG A 522 20.49 12.39 -9.43
N TRP A 523 21.69 12.33 -10.00
CA TRP A 523 22.24 11.12 -10.60
C TRP A 523 22.76 10.16 -9.54
N ARG A 524 23.30 10.68 -8.43
CA ARG A 524 23.62 9.86 -7.25
C ARG A 524 22.38 9.20 -6.66
N PHE A 525 21.25 9.90 -6.62
CA PHE A 525 19.97 9.32 -6.20
C PHE A 525 19.53 8.20 -7.16
N ALA A 526 19.59 8.45 -8.46
CA ALA A 526 19.23 7.48 -9.49
C ALA A 526 20.11 6.22 -9.47
N GLN A 527 21.43 6.40 -9.30
CA GLN A 527 22.37 5.29 -9.16
C GLN A 527 22.07 4.42 -7.94
N ARG A 528 21.72 5.00 -6.80
CA ARG A 528 21.38 4.21 -5.60
C ARG A 528 20.12 3.38 -5.80
N ARG A 529 19.11 3.93 -6.48
CA ARG A 529 17.93 3.15 -6.85
C ARG A 529 18.27 2.02 -7.82
N MET A 530 19.18 2.28 -8.78
CA MET A 530 19.67 1.25 -9.70
C MET A 530 20.43 0.14 -8.97
N LEU A 531 21.40 0.49 -8.12
CA LEU A 531 22.17 -0.45 -7.30
C LEU A 531 21.25 -1.24 -6.37
N TYR A 532 20.29 -0.56 -5.74
CA TYR A 532 19.30 -1.22 -4.92
C TYR A 532 18.47 -2.22 -5.72
N LEU A 533 17.93 -1.93 -6.92
CA LEU A 533 17.12 -2.97 -7.58
C LEU A 533 17.91 -4.04 -8.32
N PHE A 534 19.04 -3.68 -8.92
CA PHE A 534 19.74 -4.55 -9.86
C PHE A 534 21.06 -5.12 -9.32
N GLY A 535 21.68 -4.45 -8.34
CA GLY A 535 23.03 -4.76 -7.89
C GLY A 535 23.13 -6.08 -7.13
N LYS A 536 23.92 -7.02 -7.66
CA LYS A 536 24.25 -8.27 -6.97
C LYS A 536 25.46 -8.07 -6.06
N PRO A 537 25.45 -8.55 -4.81
CA PRO A 537 26.63 -8.49 -3.96
C PRO A 537 27.83 -9.16 -4.61
N SER A 538 29.00 -8.51 -4.60
CA SER A 538 30.25 -9.15 -4.98
C SER A 538 30.69 -10.13 -3.88
N VAL A 539 31.59 -11.07 -4.20
CA VAL A 539 32.03 -12.14 -3.27
C VAL A 539 32.55 -11.58 -1.94
N SER A 540 33.27 -10.46 -1.98
CA SER A 540 33.80 -9.76 -0.80
C SER A 540 32.88 -8.64 -0.27
N GLY A 541 31.80 -8.32 -0.97
CA GLY A 541 30.96 -7.15 -0.74
C GLY A 541 29.66 -7.42 0.02
N THR A 542 29.37 -8.67 0.40
CA THR A 542 28.07 -9.07 0.97
C THR A 542 27.64 -8.24 2.17
N THR A 543 28.55 -7.98 3.12
CA THR A 543 28.25 -7.17 4.31
C THR A 543 27.93 -5.72 3.94
N SER A 544 28.75 -5.08 3.11
CA SER A 544 28.51 -3.71 2.64
C SER A 544 27.22 -3.59 1.83
N ALA A 545 26.91 -4.60 1.01
CA ALA A 545 25.67 -4.66 0.26
C ALA A 545 24.44 -4.77 1.17
N SER A 546 24.52 -5.54 2.26
CA SER A 546 23.43 -5.60 3.27
C SER A 546 23.24 -4.25 3.95
N VAL A 547 24.33 -3.65 4.47
CA VAL A 547 24.30 -2.34 5.13
C VAL A 547 23.73 -1.28 4.19
N PHE A 548 24.12 -1.29 2.92
CA PHE A 548 23.55 -0.41 1.90
C PHE A 548 22.04 -0.62 1.75
N CYS A 549 21.57 -1.86 1.68
CA CYS A 549 20.14 -2.16 1.50
C CYS A 549 19.32 -1.70 2.71
N ASP A 550 19.77 -2.00 3.94
CA ASP A 550 19.07 -1.61 5.17
C ASP A 550 18.94 -0.09 5.29
N ALA A 551 20.03 0.61 5.00
CA ALA A 551 20.06 2.07 5.06
C ALA A 551 19.33 2.72 3.87
N PHE A 552 19.35 2.12 2.67
CA PHE A 552 18.51 2.56 1.54
C PHE A 552 17.02 2.44 1.85
N LEU A 553 16.62 1.34 2.49
CA LEU A 553 15.25 1.09 2.93
C LEU A 553 14.84 1.95 4.12
N GLN A 554 15.81 2.56 4.80
CA GLN A 554 15.65 3.26 6.07
C GLN A 554 14.95 2.38 7.11
N SER A 555 15.13 1.06 7.05
CA SER A 555 14.42 0.10 7.92
C SER A 555 15.40 -0.99 8.35
N PRO A 556 16.10 -0.80 9.49
CA PRO A 556 17.19 -1.68 9.90
C PRO A 556 16.73 -3.11 10.26
N ARG A 557 15.45 -3.33 10.53
CA ARG A 557 14.92 -4.66 10.93
C ARG A 557 14.04 -5.32 9.88
N LEU A 558 13.89 -4.74 8.68
CA LEU A 558 13.02 -5.29 7.65
C LEU A 558 13.47 -6.68 7.16
N GLN A 559 14.76 -6.85 6.86
CA GLN A 559 15.26 -8.13 6.35
C GLN A 559 15.10 -9.25 7.38
N ASP A 560 15.46 -8.96 8.65
CA ASP A 560 15.25 -9.86 9.79
C ASP A 560 13.76 -10.23 9.92
N PHE A 561 12.89 -9.23 10.00
CA PHE A 561 11.44 -9.40 10.16
C PHE A 561 10.82 -10.22 9.03
N ASP A 562 11.24 -9.95 7.80
CA ASP A 562 10.81 -10.66 6.61
C ASP A 562 11.26 -12.13 6.63
N SER A 563 12.51 -12.38 7.01
CA SER A 563 13.04 -13.75 7.13
C SER A 563 12.29 -14.55 8.19
N TRP A 564 11.99 -13.94 9.35
CA TRP A 564 11.25 -14.61 10.43
C TRP A 564 9.81 -14.91 10.01
N SER A 565 9.16 -13.98 9.31
CA SER A 565 7.82 -14.17 8.74
C SER A 565 7.74 -15.36 7.77
N ILE A 566 8.74 -15.52 6.90
CA ILE A 566 8.80 -16.65 5.97
C ILE A 566 9.06 -17.97 6.69
N GLN A 567 9.99 -17.97 7.65
CA GLN A 567 10.38 -19.19 8.37
C GLN A 567 9.36 -19.61 9.45
N GLY A 568 8.46 -18.72 9.84
CA GLY A 568 7.52 -18.93 10.95
C GLY A 568 8.20 -19.03 12.31
N SER A 569 9.45 -18.56 12.43
CA SER A 569 10.23 -18.57 13.66
C SER A 569 11.37 -17.54 13.62
N MET A 570 11.90 -17.17 14.79
CA MET A 570 13.08 -16.28 14.87
C MET A 570 14.37 -17.08 14.71
N SER A 571 15.13 -16.78 13.66
CA SER A 571 16.47 -17.32 13.44
C SER A 571 17.55 -16.46 14.12
N LEU A 572 17.52 -16.38 15.45
CA LEU A 572 18.48 -15.60 16.25
C LEU A 572 19.31 -16.52 17.15
N SER A 573 20.62 -16.28 17.24
CA SER A 573 21.48 -16.95 18.24
C SER A 573 21.09 -16.50 19.66
N PRO A 574 21.40 -17.28 20.72
CA PRO A 574 21.11 -16.88 22.10
C PRO A 574 21.72 -15.53 22.49
N ILE A 575 22.85 -15.16 21.89
CA ILE A 575 23.51 -13.86 22.11
C ILE A 575 22.71 -12.73 21.46
N GLU A 576 22.26 -12.91 20.22
CA GLU A 576 21.43 -11.92 19.51
C GLU A 576 20.07 -11.75 20.16
N GLN A 577 19.45 -12.84 20.64
CA GLN A 577 18.19 -12.77 21.38
C GLN A 577 18.34 -11.92 22.65
N ARG A 578 19.36 -12.19 23.48
CA ARG A 578 19.62 -11.38 24.69
C ARG A 578 19.91 -9.93 24.35
N ARG A 579 20.66 -9.67 23.27
CA ARG A 579 20.93 -8.31 22.80
C ARG A 579 19.63 -7.60 22.42
N LEU A 580 18.75 -8.25 21.66
CA LEU A 580 17.48 -7.68 21.24
C LEU A 580 16.55 -7.42 22.44
N VAL A 581 16.42 -8.37 23.38
CA VAL A 581 15.69 -8.16 24.65
C VAL A 581 16.20 -6.93 25.37
N LYS A 582 17.52 -6.84 25.56
CA LYS A 582 18.15 -5.71 26.26
C LYS A 582 17.92 -4.39 25.54
N SER A 583 18.00 -4.36 24.21
CA SER A 583 17.67 -3.18 23.41
C SER A 583 16.20 -2.78 23.55
N CYS A 584 15.27 -3.73 23.48
CA CYS A 584 13.84 -3.46 23.71
C CYS A 584 13.62 -2.83 25.09
N LEU A 585 14.14 -3.46 26.15
CA LEU A 585 13.91 -3.02 27.52
C LEU A 585 14.55 -1.67 27.84
N ARG A 586 15.73 -1.36 27.28
CA ARG A 586 16.36 -0.03 27.41
C ARG A 586 15.53 1.06 26.75
N VAL A 587 14.96 0.79 25.57
CA VAL A 587 14.08 1.75 24.89
C VAL A 587 12.75 1.88 25.62
N LEU A 588 12.17 0.80 26.14
CA LEU A 588 10.96 0.87 26.98
C LEU A 588 11.20 1.67 28.25
N LEU A 589 12.38 1.50 28.87
CA LEU A 589 12.78 2.28 30.04
C LEU A 589 12.83 3.78 29.71
N GLU A 590 13.38 4.14 28.55
CA GLU A 590 13.38 5.51 28.07
C GLU A 590 11.97 6.05 27.79
N VAL A 591 11.11 5.26 27.16
CA VAL A 591 9.73 5.67 26.88
C VAL A 591 8.91 5.87 28.17
N PHE A 592 9.01 4.93 29.13
CA PHE A 592 8.20 4.96 30.35
C PHE A 592 8.68 5.99 31.37
N SER A 593 9.99 6.17 31.50
CA SER A 593 10.57 7.14 32.44
C SER A 593 10.79 8.52 31.81
N GLY A 594 11.02 8.61 30.51
CA GLY A 594 11.44 9.84 29.84
C GLY A 594 12.92 10.20 30.01
N PHE A 595 13.71 9.36 30.70
CA PHE A 595 15.17 9.50 30.76
C PHE A 595 15.83 8.67 29.66
N SER A 596 16.87 9.20 29.02
CA SER A 596 17.61 8.46 28.00
C SER A 596 18.25 7.20 28.60
N SER A 597 18.28 6.10 27.85
CA SER A 597 18.85 4.83 28.34
C SER A 597 20.30 4.96 28.84
N GLY A 598 21.10 5.86 28.26
CA GLY A 598 22.48 6.13 28.70
C GLY A 598 22.62 6.89 30.03
N GLN A 599 21.52 7.43 30.57
CA GLN A 599 21.52 8.10 31.88
C GLN A 599 21.43 7.11 33.05
N PHE A 600 21.09 5.85 32.77
CA PHE A 600 21.03 4.79 33.77
C PHE A 600 22.39 4.13 33.93
N GLN A 601 22.80 3.91 35.18
CA GLN A 601 24.03 3.17 35.48
C GLN A 601 23.93 1.71 34.98
N ALA A 602 25.06 1.11 34.61
CA ALA A 602 25.13 -0.20 33.95
C ALA A 602 24.62 -1.38 34.81
N ASP A 603 24.52 -1.18 36.12
CA ASP A 603 23.97 -2.08 37.13
C ASP A 603 22.43 -2.03 37.24
N HIS A 604 21.77 -1.06 36.60
CA HIS A 604 20.31 -0.97 36.54
C HIS A 604 19.71 -1.75 35.36
N ASP A 605 19.97 -3.06 35.26
CA ASP A 605 19.29 -3.96 34.30
C ASP A 605 17.85 -4.29 34.78
N ARG A 606 17.04 -3.24 34.98
CA ARG A 606 15.65 -3.31 35.42
C ARG A 606 14.78 -2.28 34.71
N LEU A 607 13.53 -2.65 34.46
CA LEU A 607 12.51 -1.80 33.87
C LEU A 607 11.72 -1.11 34.99
N PHE A 608 11.85 0.21 35.09
CA PHE A 608 11.12 1.02 36.05
C PHE A 608 9.81 1.54 35.45
N LEU A 609 8.69 1.21 36.09
CA LEU A 609 7.38 1.75 35.73
C LEU A 609 7.07 2.91 36.67
N THR A 610 7.21 4.14 36.20
CA THR A 610 7.05 5.34 37.04
C THR A 610 5.66 5.97 36.94
N LEU A 611 5.29 6.86 37.87
CA LEU A 611 4.21 7.82 37.67
C LEU A 611 4.77 9.05 36.97
N ARG A 612 4.68 9.06 35.65
CA ARG A 612 5.02 10.20 34.82
C ARG A 612 3.75 10.96 34.44
N ARG A 613 3.82 12.28 34.35
CA ARG A 613 2.76 13.08 33.72
C ARG A 613 2.60 12.67 32.25
N PRO A 614 1.37 12.66 31.72
CA PRO A 614 1.15 12.42 30.29
C PRO A 614 1.81 13.47 29.40
N ASP A 615 1.94 14.71 29.92
CA ASP A 615 2.60 15.80 29.23
C ASP A 615 4.11 15.55 29.12
N ARG A 616 4.56 15.21 27.92
CA ARG A 616 5.96 14.91 27.61
C ARG A 616 6.84 16.16 27.50
N ALA A 617 6.27 17.36 27.42
CA ALA A 617 7.02 18.61 27.33
C ALA A 617 7.65 19.03 28.67
N VAL A 618 7.10 18.55 29.79
CA VAL A 618 7.60 18.84 31.13
C VAL A 618 8.62 17.78 31.55
N VAL A 619 9.87 18.18 31.68
CA VAL A 619 10.92 17.32 32.25
C VAL A 619 10.62 17.08 33.73
N GLN A 620 10.53 15.81 34.13
CA GLN A 620 10.28 15.41 35.51
C GLN A 620 11.53 14.74 36.09
N PRO A 621 12.39 15.50 36.80
CA PRO A 621 13.66 14.99 37.32
C PRO A 621 13.47 14.06 38.52
N THR A 622 12.27 14.00 39.11
CA THR A 622 11.92 13.06 40.19
C THR A 622 10.59 12.41 39.87
N GLN A 623 10.55 11.08 39.92
CA GLN A 623 9.36 10.29 39.60
C GLN A 623 9.16 9.19 40.63
N LEU A 624 7.91 8.90 41.00
CA LEU A 624 7.59 7.78 41.87
C LEU A 624 7.67 6.47 41.06
N VAL A 625 8.38 5.47 41.56
CA VAL A 625 8.45 4.14 40.96
C VAL A 625 7.29 3.31 41.50
N MET A 626 6.41 2.85 40.61
CA MET A 626 5.26 2.01 40.94
C MET A 626 5.58 0.52 40.81
N ALA A 627 6.48 0.16 39.91
CA ALA A 627 6.97 -1.20 39.79
C ALA A 627 8.40 -1.21 39.26
N ASN A 628 9.14 -2.25 39.63
CA ASN A 628 10.52 -2.47 39.25
C ASN A 628 10.69 -3.92 38.81
N LEU A 629 10.95 -4.14 37.52
CA LEU A 629 10.95 -5.46 36.90
C LEU A 629 12.36 -5.82 36.39
N PRO A 630 12.98 -6.93 36.84
CA PRO A 630 14.27 -7.38 36.32
C PRO A 630 14.22 -7.63 34.81
N PHE A 631 15.31 -7.31 34.09
CA PHE A 631 15.39 -7.62 32.66
C PHE A 631 15.37 -9.12 32.36
N ASP A 632 15.91 -9.94 33.27
CA ASP A 632 15.96 -11.40 33.14
C ASP A 632 14.57 -12.06 33.15
N ASP A 633 13.54 -11.34 33.61
CA ASP A 633 12.15 -11.81 33.59
C ASP A 633 11.50 -11.67 32.19
N PHE A 634 12.21 -11.14 31.21
CA PHE A 634 11.70 -10.95 29.85
C PHE A 634 12.42 -11.84 28.85
N HIS A 635 11.64 -12.42 27.95
CA HIS A 635 12.17 -13.25 26.87
C HIS A 635 11.41 -13.00 25.57
N LEU A 636 12.04 -13.38 24.46
CA LEU A 636 11.43 -13.29 23.14
C LEU A 636 10.71 -14.59 22.79
N GLU A 637 9.55 -14.45 22.20
CA GLU A 637 8.79 -15.53 21.57
C GLU A 637 8.40 -15.13 20.15
N TYR A 638 7.84 -16.07 19.40
CA TYR A 638 7.33 -15.83 18.06
C TYR A 638 5.87 -16.26 17.94
N ASP A 639 5.01 -15.34 17.51
CA ASP A 639 3.61 -15.63 17.23
C ASP A 639 3.51 -16.14 15.78
N ALA A 640 3.39 -17.46 15.59
CA ALA A 640 3.31 -18.07 14.27
C ALA A 640 2.03 -17.65 13.50
N SER A 641 0.95 -17.36 14.22
CA SER A 641 -0.32 -16.93 13.61
C SER A 641 -0.23 -15.49 13.09
N LYS A 642 0.32 -14.58 13.91
CA LYS A 642 0.54 -13.18 13.51
C LYS A 642 1.81 -12.95 12.70
N ARG A 643 2.68 -13.96 12.60
CA ARG A 643 4.00 -13.94 11.94
C ARG A 643 4.90 -12.80 12.43
N LEU A 644 4.97 -12.59 13.75
CA LEU A 644 5.78 -11.54 14.34
C LEU A 644 6.40 -11.94 15.69
N PRO A 645 7.54 -11.34 16.07
CA PRO A 645 8.14 -11.56 17.38
C PRO A 645 7.35 -10.88 18.50
N LEU A 646 7.46 -11.44 19.70
CA LEU A 646 6.82 -10.96 20.92
C LEU A 646 7.86 -10.79 22.02
N LEU A 647 7.78 -9.71 22.79
CA LEU A 647 8.48 -9.60 24.07
C LEU A 647 7.51 -9.98 25.19
N ARG A 648 7.76 -11.11 25.86
CA ARG A 648 6.92 -11.61 26.95
C ARG A 648 7.55 -11.32 28.31
N TYR A 649 6.70 -11.03 29.29
CA TYR A 649 7.10 -10.94 30.70
C TYR A 649 6.72 -12.22 31.44
N ARG A 650 7.72 -13.00 31.87
CA ARG A 650 7.57 -14.32 32.51
C ARG A 650 6.64 -15.25 31.71
N ASP A 651 6.14 -16.32 32.32
CA ASP A 651 5.14 -17.21 31.71
C ASP A 651 3.71 -16.62 31.74
N SER A 652 3.58 -15.28 31.73
CA SER A 652 2.29 -14.61 31.77
C SER A 652 1.65 -14.52 30.38
N THR A 653 0.37 -14.18 30.31
CA THR A 653 -0.32 -13.87 29.04
C THR A 653 0.05 -12.48 28.49
N ILE A 654 0.85 -11.69 29.22
CA ILE A 654 1.20 -10.32 28.86
C ILE A 654 2.40 -10.34 27.93
N ALA A 655 2.17 -9.96 26.68
CA ALA A 655 3.21 -9.87 25.66
C ALA A 655 3.05 -8.60 24.82
N LEU A 656 4.19 -8.00 24.46
CA LEU A 656 4.26 -6.86 23.55
C LEU A 656 4.55 -7.38 22.15
N ASN A 657 3.64 -7.14 21.20
CA ASN A 657 3.90 -7.44 19.78
C ASN A 657 5.01 -6.53 19.25
N LEU A 658 6.10 -7.11 18.75
CA LEU A 658 7.20 -6.38 18.15
C LEU A 658 6.97 -6.24 16.64
N THR A 659 6.12 -5.29 16.26
CA THR A 659 5.88 -4.94 14.85
C THR A 659 7.12 -4.34 14.21
N LEU A 660 7.25 -4.39 12.89
CA LEU A 660 8.40 -3.81 12.18
C LEU A 660 8.64 -2.32 12.53
N PRO A 661 7.64 -1.42 12.55
CA PRO A 661 7.88 -0.02 12.94
C PRO A 661 8.40 0.12 14.37
N LEU A 662 7.96 -0.74 15.29
CA LEU A 662 8.44 -0.75 16.67
C LEU A 662 9.88 -1.28 16.76
N LEU A 663 10.22 -2.33 16.00
CA LEU A 663 11.57 -2.86 15.91
C LEU A 663 12.55 -1.84 15.32
N ASP A 664 12.15 -1.15 14.24
CA ASP A 664 12.95 -0.09 13.64
C ASP A 664 13.14 1.08 14.60
N PHE A 665 12.10 1.48 15.33
CA PHE A 665 12.19 2.51 16.37
C PHE A 665 13.16 2.10 17.49
N ILE A 666 13.07 0.85 17.96
CA ILE A 666 13.97 0.33 19.00
C ILE A 666 15.42 0.33 18.53
N GLU A 667 15.68 -0.12 17.30
CA GLU A 667 17.04 -0.16 16.75
C GLU A 667 17.62 1.26 16.57
N ARG A 668 16.83 2.19 16.01
CA ARG A 668 17.25 3.58 15.84
C ARG A 668 17.56 4.24 17.18
N ARG A 669 16.68 4.12 18.17
CA ARG A 669 16.90 4.64 19.53
C ARG A 669 18.12 4.02 20.20
N ASN A 670 18.30 2.71 20.07
CA ASN A 670 19.46 2.02 20.61
C ASN A 670 20.78 2.44 19.93
N SER A 671 20.72 2.84 18.66
CA SER A 671 21.87 3.41 17.93
C SER A 671 22.12 4.90 18.23
N GLY A 672 21.27 5.55 19.03
CA GLY A 672 21.40 6.96 19.43
C GLY A 672 20.67 7.95 18.52
N ASP A 673 19.82 7.48 17.60
CA ASP A 673 18.98 8.36 16.78
C ASP A 673 17.80 8.92 17.60
N LEU A 674 17.75 10.25 17.70
CA LEU A 674 16.73 11.00 18.44
C LEU A 674 15.57 11.47 17.55
N GLY A 675 15.70 11.40 16.23
CA GLY A 675 14.77 12.00 15.26
C GLY A 675 13.59 11.11 14.89
N SER A 676 13.63 9.80 15.19
CA SER A 676 12.53 8.90 14.84
C SER A 676 11.40 8.99 15.87
N GLU A 677 10.25 9.54 15.44
CA GLU A 677 8.99 9.45 16.18
C GLU A 677 8.25 8.16 15.85
N LEU A 678 7.64 7.57 16.87
CA LEU A 678 6.80 6.39 16.74
C LEU A 678 5.35 6.82 16.55
N SER A 679 4.61 6.18 15.64
CA SER A 679 3.20 6.53 15.39
C SER A 679 2.34 6.35 16.66
N GLU A 680 1.23 7.09 16.73
CA GLU A 680 0.33 7.07 17.89
C GLU A 680 -0.20 5.67 18.23
N ILE A 681 -0.42 4.83 17.21
CA ILE A 681 -0.90 3.45 17.38
C ILE A 681 0.11 2.61 18.16
N HIS A 682 1.40 2.69 17.80
CA HIS A 682 2.43 1.94 18.51
C HIS A 682 2.74 2.57 19.88
N LEU A 683 2.61 3.89 20.04
CA LEU A 683 2.69 4.52 21.37
C LEU A 683 1.57 4.03 22.30
N ALA A 684 0.34 3.93 21.80
CA ALA A 684 -0.78 3.38 22.56
C ALA A 684 -0.53 1.91 22.95
N GLN A 685 0.11 1.13 22.07
CA GLN A 685 0.51 -0.24 22.36
C GLN A 685 1.54 -0.32 23.50
N LEU A 686 2.51 0.60 23.55
CA LEU A 686 3.49 0.68 24.64
C LEU A 686 2.83 1.06 25.98
N GLU A 687 1.92 2.03 25.98
CA GLU A 687 1.18 2.41 27.19
C GLU A 687 0.22 1.30 27.67
N TRP A 688 -0.41 0.58 26.73
CA TRP A 688 -1.21 -0.60 27.07
C TRP A 688 -0.34 -1.67 27.75
N PHE A 689 0.83 -1.99 27.18
CA PHE A 689 1.77 -2.95 27.76
C PHE A 689 2.23 -2.53 29.15
N ARG A 690 2.58 -1.25 29.34
CA ARG A 690 2.89 -0.67 30.66
C ARG A 690 1.76 -0.86 31.67
N ALA A 691 0.52 -0.57 31.26
CA ALA A 691 -0.64 -0.66 32.13
C ALA A 691 -0.89 -2.12 32.58
N GLU A 692 -0.73 -3.09 31.67
CA GLU A 692 -0.85 -4.52 32.01
C GLU A 692 0.26 -4.98 32.95
N LEU A 693 1.51 -4.58 32.72
CA LEU A 693 2.63 -4.87 33.64
C LEU A 693 2.37 -4.28 35.04
N LEU A 694 1.83 -3.06 35.13
CA LEU A 694 1.45 -2.46 36.41
C LEU A 694 0.33 -3.25 37.10
N ARG A 695 -0.72 -3.64 36.37
CA ARG A 695 -1.86 -4.40 36.92
C ARG A 695 -1.40 -5.71 37.57
N MET A 696 -0.49 -6.43 36.92
CA MET A 696 0.05 -7.69 37.44
C MET A 696 0.86 -7.50 38.74
N ASN A 697 1.56 -6.37 38.87
CA ASN A 697 2.45 -6.11 40.02
C ASN A 697 1.81 -5.32 41.17
N LYS A 698 0.51 -4.98 41.09
CA LYS A 698 -0.21 -4.28 42.18
C LYS A 698 -0.19 -5.02 43.52
N GLY A 699 0.01 -6.34 43.51
CA GLY A 699 0.08 -7.16 44.73
C GLY A 699 1.44 -7.17 45.46
N HIS A 700 2.49 -6.61 44.87
CA HIS A 700 3.87 -6.66 45.41
C HIS A 700 4.37 -5.33 45.99
N MET A 701 3.58 -4.26 45.98
CA MET A 701 3.98 -2.98 46.60
C MET A 701 3.76 -3.03 48.10
N SER A 702 4.83 -3.01 48.88
CA SER A 702 4.77 -2.70 50.31
C SER A 702 4.25 -1.28 50.48
N MET A 703 3.17 -1.08 51.25
CA MET A 703 2.71 0.28 51.60
C MET A 703 3.74 1.07 52.41
N ALA A 704 4.74 0.39 52.98
CA ALA A 704 5.78 1.00 53.80
C ALA A 704 7.02 1.43 53.00
N GLU A 705 7.15 1.11 51.71
CA GLU A 705 8.36 1.45 50.94
C GLU A 705 8.02 2.36 49.74
N ILE A 706 8.63 3.55 49.70
CA ILE A 706 8.49 4.52 48.61
C ILE A 706 9.81 4.60 47.85
N THR A 707 9.81 4.18 46.58
CA THR A 707 10.99 4.30 45.71
C THR A 707 10.82 5.47 44.74
N LEU A 708 11.79 6.38 44.70
CA LEU A 708 11.87 7.49 43.77
C LEU A 708 13.00 7.28 42.76
N LEU A 709 12.71 7.54 41.49
CA LEU A 709 13.70 7.66 40.42
C LEU A 709 14.08 9.14 40.28
N LYS A 710 15.36 9.48 40.46
CA LYS A 710 15.84 10.87 40.42
C LYS A 710 16.99 11.04 39.44
N ALA A 711 16.98 12.13 38.68
CA ALA A 711 18.12 12.61 37.92
C ALA A 711 18.89 13.65 38.75
N ASN A 712 20.22 13.51 38.84
CA ASN A 712 21.08 14.52 39.47
C ASN A 712 21.39 15.67 38.49
N ILE A 713 22.18 16.66 38.94
CA ILE A 713 22.62 17.80 38.14
C ILE A 713 23.52 17.41 36.96
N THR A 714 24.17 16.24 37.00
CA THR A 714 24.98 15.71 35.89
C THR A 714 24.16 14.91 34.89
N GLY A 715 22.85 14.72 35.15
CA GLY A 715 21.93 13.97 34.31
C GLY A 715 21.95 12.45 34.56
N GLU A 716 22.72 11.96 35.52
CA GLU A 716 22.71 10.54 35.89
C GLU A 716 21.46 10.23 36.73
N VAL A 717 20.86 9.08 36.45
CA VAL A 717 19.64 8.61 37.12
C VAL A 717 20.01 7.61 38.22
N TYR A 718 19.47 7.83 39.41
CA TYR A 718 19.65 6.98 40.58
C TYR A 718 18.33 6.77 41.33
N LEU A 719 18.27 5.69 42.11
CA LEU A 719 17.13 5.36 42.96
C LEU A 719 17.33 5.96 44.36
N ARG A 720 16.25 6.47 44.96
CA ARG A 720 16.17 6.71 46.40
C ARG A 720 15.01 5.95 46.99
N ARG A 721 15.27 5.17 48.04
CA ARG A 721 14.24 4.45 48.77
C ARG A 721 13.97 5.15 50.08
N TYR A 722 12.70 5.16 50.46
CA TYR A 722 12.24 5.69 51.72
C TYR A 722 11.36 4.64 52.39
N HIS A 723 11.55 4.46 53.68
CA HIS A 723 10.68 3.64 54.50
C HIS A 723 9.73 4.52 55.29
N LEU A 724 8.43 4.21 55.26
CA LEU A 724 7.42 4.86 56.07
C LEU A 724 7.41 4.17 57.44
N ASP A 725 7.93 4.86 58.46
CA ASP A 725 7.74 4.42 59.83
C ASP A 725 6.30 4.75 60.25
N SER A 726 5.46 3.72 60.32
CA SER A 726 4.06 3.85 60.75
C SER A 726 3.90 4.28 62.21
N HIS A 727 4.92 4.06 63.06
CA HIS A 727 4.87 4.44 64.47
C HIS A 727 5.16 5.92 64.68
N HIS A 728 6.13 6.48 63.95
CA HIS A 728 6.50 7.89 64.07
C HIS A 728 5.92 8.79 62.98
N GLN A 729 5.21 8.22 61.99
CA GLN A 729 4.69 8.92 60.80
C GLN A 729 5.80 9.67 60.03
N THR A 730 7.03 9.17 60.08
CA THR A 730 8.21 9.75 59.45
C THR A 730 8.65 8.92 58.24
N LEU A 731 9.17 9.60 57.22
CA LEU A 731 9.83 8.96 56.08
C LEU A 731 11.33 8.90 56.37
N GLU A 732 11.83 7.70 56.63
CA GLU A 732 13.25 7.43 56.83
C GLU A 732 13.89 7.08 55.49
N LEU A 733 15.15 7.48 55.32
CA LEU A 733 15.89 7.26 54.08
C LEU A 733 16.74 6.01 54.23
N ASP A 734 16.58 5.09 53.28
CA ASP A 734 17.27 3.80 53.24
C ASP A 734 18.69 3.91 52.65
#